data_AF-A0A4Z2FBP9-F1
#
_entry.id   AF-A0A4Z2FBP9-F1
#
_cell.length_a   1.000
_cell.length_b   1.000
_cell.length_c   1.000
_cell.angle_alpha   90.00
_cell.angle_beta   90.00
_cell.angle_gamma   90.00
#
_symmetry.space_group_name_H-M   'P 1'
#
loop_
_entity.id
_entity.type
_entity.pdbx_description
1 polymer ?
#
loop_
_entity_poly.entity_id
_entity_poly.type
_entity_poly.pdbx_seq_one_letter_code
_entity_poly.pdbx_strand_id
1 'polypeptide(L)'
;MDEQQTQASDEEPEVPREDARRRRRRKKAISASSCASMDQITVEFVLPTAARGGSGPDTLPLEVAGNWTVEQVKAQVWLKAVTLNLCPDFYQRFSPDHCILLYQKKGNVCEIYDKHQVFQTLDCIRYWRALKKDVGRIQLVPRPQPSDESLQYQRYLNCLIGYDVTDVSNVHDDELEFTRRKLLTPRRIELSERDAKLYSMDPWVTRKPLPEHLLTKVSNAHVLFVIHIRMASQTIKVALDESPAQVLASFFAKTASKRVLLGIPDGVCEADFVLRVCGREEYLYGDEPLQDFNWIRQCLKNGEEIHLVLETPPDTDLDLVQKEDWAQVDDCTGVAGTHEQLTIDEKDHERVFTISMWDCNRKFRVKVLGIDIPSLPKIPEFIVSIEASIFHGQQLLAQERTSSKSFSEEVLWNCWLEFNIKIKDLPKGARLNLQVVCGKQPQTPNSKGASAFQDNAAGTGNHDGKAGRHSLSASSSHHPDTPSERLRLCLRPSGKTKSRLLYYVNLLLVDHRSLLRQGEFILHMWKMPEKSEESSSSINADKLTSATNPDKASAMAVAILLDKYCYPVVLPKSRDAGAARDAAAAGEEAEGGERGQREMPNHLKKQFAAIVATDPLHPLSPEDKELLWHFRHECMRDPSGLDVGLAMQLLDCHYSDAQVRSMAVRKLETLEDDDVLRYLLQLVQAVKFEPYHDSALVRFLLKRALRSKRIGHFLFWFLRSEIAQSMHYQQRYAVLLEAFLRGCGEDMLQDFRKQVEMTEGLQKVTREMKAMSADKCDITAQGERGAARPAPPGGRLLWVTARSPG
;
A
#
# COMPACT_ATOMS: atom_id res chain seq x y z
N MET A 1 88.27 10.67 -24.07
CA MET A 1 87.17 11.54 -24.54
C MET A 1 86.11 11.61 -23.45
N ASP A 2 86.45 12.01 -22.22
CA ASP A 2 87.04 13.29 -21.74
C ASP A 2 85.87 14.18 -21.28
N GLU A 3 85.69 14.44 -19.98
CA GLU A 3 86.49 15.35 -19.13
C GLU A 3 86.38 16.82 -19.59
N GLN A 4 86.15 17.80 -18.72
CA GLN A 4 85.87 17.84 -17.28
C GLN A 4 85.26 19.23 -16.96
N GLN A 5 84.52 19.38 -15.84
CA GLN A 5 84.86 20.34 -14.77
C GLN A 5 83.77 20.43 -13.68
N THR A 6 84.18 20.66 -12.44
CA THR A 6 83.32 20.75 -11.24
C THR A 6 84.08 21.45 -10.10
N GLN A 7 83.48 22.46 -9.47
CA GLN A 7 83.73 23.03 -8.11
C GLN A 7 82.66 24.15 -7.90
N ALA A 8 81.99 24.35 -6.75
CA ALA A 8 82.42 24.55 -5.35
C ALA A 8 83.04 25.95 -5.11
N SER A 9 82.96 26.63 -3.94
CA SER A 9 82.46 26.28 -2.59
C SER A 9 82.12 27.54 -1.74
N ASP A 10 81.27 27.56 -0.69
CA ASP A 10 80.10 26.73 -0.31
C ASP A 10 79.18 27.45 0.74
N GLU A 11 79.69 27.84 1.94
CA GLU A 11 78.92 28.42 3.09
C GLU A 11 79.56 29.77 3.58
N GLU A 12 78.97 30.65 4.41
CA GLU A 12 78.48 30.60 5.81
C GLU A 12 77.77 31.97 6.20
N PRO A 13 77.30 32.27 7.44
CA PRO A 13 76.36 31.56 8.31
C PRO A 13 75.32 32.54 9.01
N GLU A 14 74.94 32.22 10.25
CA GLU A 14 74.19 32.99 11.28
C GLU A 14 72.65 32.86 11.38
N VAL A 15 72.21 32.53 12.61
CA VAL A 15 70.86 32.15 13.08
C VAL A 15 70.85 32.47 14.59
N PRO A 16 69.90 33.24 15.17
CA PRO A 16 68.56 32.70 15.53
C PRO A 16 67.41 33.77 15.47
N ARG A 17 66.14 33.56 15.88
CA ARG A 17 65.58 32.62 16.88
C ARG A 17 64.06 32.36 16.74
N GLU A 18 63.65 31.11 17.03
CA GLU A 18 62.34 30.60 17.52
C GLU A 18 61.01 30.94 16.78
N ASP A 19 60.23 29.97 16.24
CA ASP A 19 60.54 28.62 15.71
C ASP A 19 59.62 28.26 14.51
N ALA A 20 58.29 28.39 14.53
CA ALA A 20 57.34 27.78 15.48
C ALA A 20 56.54 26.66 14.75
N ARG A 21 56.82 25.38 15.03
CA ARG A 21 56.49 24.26 14.13
C ARG A 21 55.03 23.74 14.14
N ARG A 22 54.40 23.73 12.96
CA ARG A 22 53.49 22.63 12.53
C ARG A 22 53.88 22.12 11.13
N ARG A 23 54.66 21.03 11.08
CA ARG A 23 55.10 20.40 9.82
C ARG A 23 53.90 19.79 9.06
N ARG A 24 53.63 20.27 7.84
CA ARG A 24 52.86 19.52 6.83
C ARG A 24 53.59 18.21 6.51
N ARG A 25 53.18 17.09 7.12
CA ARG A 25 53.56 15.75 6.60
C ARG A 25 52.89 15.59 5.23
N ARG A 26 53.69 15.46 4.17
CA ARG A 26 53.22 14.82 2.92
C ARG A 26 52.69 13.43 3.32
N LYS A 27 51.38 13.21 3.29
CA LYS A 27 50.84 11.84 3.24
C LYS A 27 51.38 11.20 1.95
N LYS A 28 51.79 9.94 2.01
CA LYS A 28 52.03 9.15 0.78
C LYS A 28 50.75 9.18 -0.06
N ALA A 29 50.88 9.02 -1.38
CA ALA A 29 49.75 8.55 -2.17
C ALA A 29 49.26 7.24 -1.55
N ILE A 30 48.00 7.23 -1.09
CA ILE A 30 47.31 6.01 -0.68
C ILE A 30 47.00 5.27 -1.98
N SER A 31 47.24 3.96 -2.01
CA SER A 31 46.91 3.14 -3.18
C SER A 31 45.42 3.23 -3.48
N ALA A 32 45.06 3.33 -4.76
CA ALA A 32 43.68 3.20 -5.20
C ALA A 32 43.27 1.72 -5.05
N SER A 33 42.85 1.35 -3.84
CA SER A 33 42.63 -0.05 -3.44
C SER A 33 41.42 -0.23 -2.52
N SER A 34 40.34 0.52 -2.80
CA SER A 34 38.97 0.21 -2.32
C SER A 34 37.87 0.82 -3.20
N CYS A 35 38.18 1.30 -4.42
CA CYS A 35 37.14 1.60 -5.40
C CYS A 35 36.50 0.27 -5.81
N ALA A 36 35.20 0.10 -5.53
CA ALA A 36 34.50 -1.12 -5.88
C ALA A 36 34.48 -1.29 -7.41
N SER A 37 35.23 -2.27 -7.91
CA SER A 37 35.07 -2.76 -9.28
C SER A 37 33.62 -3.15 -9.50
N MET A 38 33.05 -2.83 -10.67
CA MET A 38 31.73 -3.36 -11.03
C MET A 38 31.84 -4.89 -11.12
N ASP A 39 31.27 -5.60 -10.15
CA ASP A 39 31.22 -7.06 -10.13
C ASP A 39 30.68 -7.57 -11.48
N GLN A 40 31.53 -8.27 -12.22
CA GLN A 40 31.10 -9.13 -13.31
C GLN A 40 30.63 -10.44 -12.71
N ILE A 41 29.49 -10.94 -13.22
CA ILE A 41 28.78 -12.09 -12.69
C ILE A 41 28.70 -13.12 -13.81
N THR A 42 29.48 -14.19 -13.71
CA THR A 42 29.44 -15.32 -14.64
C THR A 42 28.13 -16.09 -14.48
N VAL A 43 27.31 -16.13 -15.54
CA VAL A 43 26.04 -16.88 -15.55
C VAL A 43 25.96 -17.79 -16.77
N GLU A 44 25.59 -19.05 -16.51
CA GLU A 44 25.23 -20.05 -17.49
C GLU A 44 23.72 -19.98 -17.77
N PHE A 45 23.35 -19.58 -18.98
CA PHE A 45 21.97 -19.56 -19.45
C PHE A 45 21.65 -20.86 -20.17
N VAL A 46 20.76 -21.68 -19.58
CA VAL A 46 20.14 -22.82 -20.26
C VAL A 46 19.08 -22.27 -21.22
N LEU A 47 19.16 -22.61 -22.50
CA LEU A 47 18.27 -22.09 -23.54
C LEU A 47 17.02 -22.99 -23.69
N PRO A 48 15.92 -22.49 -24.30
CA PRO A 48 14.69 -23.27 -24.51
C PRO A 48 14.82 -24.33 -25.61
N THR A 49 16.02 -24.51 -26.17
CA THR A 49 16.32 -25.36 -27.32
C THR A 49 17.37 -26.40 -26.95
N ALA A 50 17.36 -27.54 -27.64
CA ALA A 50 18.35 -28.61 -27.47
C ALA A 50 19.22 -28.73 -28.71
N ALA A 51 20.50 -29.07 -28.49
CA ALA A 51 21.48 -29.23 -29.56
C ALA A 51 21.02 -30.26 -30.60
N ARG A 52 21.25 -29.97 -31.89
CA ARG A 52 20.99 -30.92 -33.00
C ARG A 52 21.95 -32.12 -32.89
N GLY A 53 21.57 -33.12 -32.08
CA GLY A 53 22.33 -34.34 -31.81
C GLY A 53 22.74 -34.57 -30.34
N GLY A 54 22.34 -33.71 -29.40
CA GLY A 54 22.70 -33.83 -27.98
C GLY A 54 21.53 -34.27 -27.08
N SER A 55 21.83 -35.05 -26.04
CA SER A 55 20.83 -35.52 -25.03
C SER A 55 20.53 -34.49 -23.92
N GLY A 56 20.67 -33.19 -24.20
CA GLY A 56 20.51 -32.13 -23.22
C GLY A 56 20.26 -30.74 -23.85
N PRO A 57 19.78 -29.77 -23.06
CA PRO A 57 19.50 -28.42 -23.52
C PRO A 57 20.79 -27.65 -23.82
N ASP A 58 20.72 -26.69 -24.75
CA ASP A 58 21.85 -25.79 -25.06
C ASP A 58 22.17 -24.89 -23.86
N THR A 59 23.45 -24.61 -23.63
CA THR A 59 23.94 -23.76 -22.53
C THR A 59 24.85 -22.65 -23.06
N LEU A 60 24.65 -21.44 -22.56
CA LEU A 60 25.34 -20.23 -23.01
C LEU A 60 25.96 -19.48 -21.82
N PRO A 61 27.30 -19.43 -21.68
CA PRO A 61 27.95 -18.59 -20.68
C PRO A 61 27.95 -17.11 -21.09
N LEU A 62 27.62 -16.25 -20.12
CA LEU A 62 27.65 -14.79 -20.26
C LEU A 62 28.19 -14.16 -18.97
N GLU A 63 29.22 -13.32 -19.13
CA GLU A 63 29.58 -12.33 -18.14
C GLU A 63 28.56 -11.19 -18.14
N VAL A 64 27.89 -11.00 -17.00
CA VAL A 64 26.90 -9.95 -16.80
C VAL A 64 27.50 -8.88 -15.90
N ALA A 65 27.51 -7.62 -16.34
CA ALA A 65 27.84 -6.50 -15.47
C ALA A 65 26.73 -6.32 -14.43
N GLY A 66 27.08 -6.28 -13.14
CA GLY A 66 26.11 -6.31 -12.04
C GLY A 66 25.04 -5.20 -12.07
N ASN A 67 25.30 -4.08 -12.76
CA ASN A 67 24.37 -2.95 -12.86
C ASN A 67 23.45 -2.96 -14.10
N TRP A 68 23.53 -3.98 -14.97
CA TRP A 68 22.57 -4.19 -16.07
C TRP A 68 21.17 -4.52 -15.53
N THR A 69 20.13 -4.22 -16.31
CA THR A 69 18.76 -4.68 -16.04
C THR A 69 18.54 -6.11 -16.55
N VAL A 70 17.56 -6.82 -15.97
CA VAL A 70 17.08 -8.13 -16.46
C VAL A 70 16.72 -8.09 -17.96
N GLU A 71 16.10 -7.00 -18.43
CA GLU A 71 15.76 -6.76 -19.84
C GLU A 71 17.01 -6.70 -20.74
N GLN A 72 18.04 -5.96 -20.32
CA GLN A 72 19.32 -5.87 -21.02
C GLN A 72 20.03 -7.24 -21.08
N VAL A 73 20.05 -7.98 -19.96
CA VAL A 73 20.61 -9.34 -19.90
C VAL A 73 19.87 -10.28 -20.85
N LYS A 74 18.53 -10.27 -20.82
CA LYS A 74 17.69 -11.10 -21.71
C LYS A 74 17.95 -10.79 -23.20
N ALA A 75 18.09 -9.51 -23.54
CA ALA A 75 18.43 -9.09 -24.91
C ALA A 75 19.83 -9.54 -25.34
N GLN A 76 20.84 -9.47 -24.46
CA GLN A 76 22.21 -9.93 -24.74
C GLN A 76 22.32 -11.46 -24.88
N VAL A 77 21.58 -12.23 -24.07
CA VAL A 77 21.44 -13.69 -24.21
C VAL A 77 20.82 -14.04 -25.57
N TRP A 78 19.75 -13.34 -25.96
CA TRP A 78 19.07 -13.54 -27.24
C TRP A 78 19.98 -13.21 -28.44
N LEU A 79 20.67 -12.06 -28.39
CA LEU A 79 21.61 -11.64 -29.43
C LEU A 79 22.73 -12.68 -29.61
N LYS A 80 23.35 -13.15 -28.52
CA LYS A 80 24.35 -14.22 -28.57
C LYS A 80 23.81 -15.52 -29.17
N ALA A 81 22.61 -15.97 -28.77
CA ALA A 81 22.01 -17.20 -29.30
C ALA A 81 21.77 -17.12 -30.82
N VAL A 82 21.28 -15.97 -31.31
CA VAL A 82 21.12 -15.69 -32.75
C VAL A 82 22.47 -15.63 -33.47
N THR A 83 23.47 -14.94 -32.91
CA THR A 83 24.83 -14.85 -33.51
C THR A 83 25.53 -16.21 -33.59
N LEU A 84 25.28 -17.10 -32.63
CA LEU A 84 25.79 -18.48 -32.62
C LEU A 84 24.92 -19.44 -33.46
N ASN A 85 23.87 -18.96 -34.12
CA ASN A 85 22.92 -19.73 -34.95
C ASN A 85 22.32 -20.95 -34.21
N LEU A 86 22.05 -20.80 -32.92
CA LEU A 86 21.42 -21.85 -32.11
C LEU A 86 19.93 -21.92 -32.45
N CYS A 87 19.48 -23.04 -32.99
CA CYS A 87 18.07 -23.33 -33.32
C CYS A 87 17.31 -22.13 -33.99
N PRO A 88 17.75 -21.68 -35.19
CA PRO A 88 17.26 -20.43 -35.80
C PRO A 88 15.74 -20.39 -35.99
N ASP A 89 15.12 -21.56 -36.22
CA ASP A 89 13.66 -21.72 -36.38
C ASP A 89 12.85 -21.18 -35.17
N PHE A 90 13.43 -21.23 -33.96
CA PHE A 90 12.83 -20.67 -32.75
C PHE A 90 13.02 -19.15 -32.68
N TYR A 91 14.25 -18.67 -32.81
CA TYR A 91 14.60 -17.26 -32.63
C TYR A 91 14.14 -16.35 -33.79
N GLN A 92 13.74 -16.91 -34.94
CA GLN A 92 13.01 -16.20 -36.01
C GLN A 92 11.50 -16.10 -35.76
N ARG A 93 10.91 -17.07 -35.04
CA ARG A 93 9.46 -17.15 -34.80
C ARG A 93 9.01 -16.37 -33.56
N PHE A 94 9.87 -16.26 -32.56
CA PHE A 94 9.57 -15.64 -31.26
C PHE A 94 10.41 -14.38 -31.03
N SER A 95 10.08 -13.63 -29.98
CA SER A 95 10.88 -12.51 -29.47
C SER A 95 11.32 -12.79 -28.02
N PRO A 96 12.27 -12.01 -27.45
CA PRO A 96 12.67 -12.15 -26.05
C PRO A 96 11.51 -12.13 -25.05
N ASP A 97 10.40 -11.47 -25.36
CA ASP A 97 9.25 -11.30 -24.45
C ASP A 97 8.28 -12.49 -24.45
N HIS A 98 8.43 -13.39 -25.42
CA HIS A 98 7.78 -14.70 -25.41
C HIS A 98 8.47 -15.69 -24.45
N CYS A 99 9.59 -15.30 -23.82
CA CYS A 99 10.33 -16.12 -22.86
C CYS A 99 10.43 -15.45 -21.48
N ILE A 100 10.51 -16.30 -20.46
CA ILE A 100 10.74 -15.95 -19.05
C ILE A 100 12.07 -16.51 -18.58
N LEU A 101 12.64 -15.90 -17.54
CA LEU A 101 13.89 -16.33 -16.91
C LEU A 101 13.58 -17.00 -15.57
N LEU A 102 13.96 -18.27 -15.41
CA LEU A 102 13.74 -19.08 -14.22
C LEU A 102 15.06 -19.48 -13.55
N TYR A 103 15.09 -19.64 -12.23
CA TYR A 103 16.22 -20.24 -11.52
C TYR A 103 15.75 -21.13 -10.36
N GLN A 104 16.67 -21.88 -9.76
CA GLN A 104 16.37 -22.79 -8.64
C GLN A 104 16.91 -22.27 -7.30
N LYS A 105 16.03 -22.23 -6.28
CA LYS A 105 16.34 -21.80 -4.91
C LYS A 105 15.76 -22.79 -3.90
N LYS A 106 16.61 -23.46 -3.10
CA LYS A 106 16.20 -24.44 -2.08
C LYS A 106 15.16 -25.49 -2.57
N GLY A 107 15.27 -25.94 -3.83
CA GLY A 107 14.33 -26.89 -4.45
C GLY A 107 13.07 -26.28 -5.10
N ASN A 108 12.79 -25.00 -4.88
CA ASN A 108 11.75 -24.27 -5.61
C ASN A 108 12.28 -23.69 -6.93
N VAL A 109 11.37 -23.47 -7.88
CA VAL A 109 11.61 -22.73 -9.13
C VAL A 109 11.07 -21.31 -8.99
N CYS A 110 11.89 -20.33 -9.31
CA CYS A 110 11.61 -18.91 -9.13
C CYS A 110 11.69 -18.14 -10.45
N GLU A 111 10.74 -17.24 -10.73
CA GLU A 111 10.70 -16.38 -11.93
C GLU A 111 11.38 -15.03 -11.66
N ILE A 112 12.37 -14.70 -12.47
CA ILE A 112 12.99 -13.37 -12.55
C ILE A 112 12.06 -12.50 -13.41
N TYR A 113 11.00 -12.00 -12.77
CA TYR A 113 9.88 -11.33 -13.45
C TYR A 113 10.14 -9.85 -13.76
N ASP A 114 10.70 -9.09 -12.82
CA ASP A 114 10.90 -7.65 -12.99
C ASP A 114 12.02 -7.37 -14.01
N LYS A 115 11.61 -7.07 -15.24
CA LYS A 115 12.53 -6.79 -16.35
C LYS A 115 13.41 -5.55 -16.11
N HIS A 116 13.01 -4.63 -15.23
CA HIS A 116 13.77 -3.43 -14.90
C HIS A 116 14.63 -3.59 -13.64
N GLN A 117 14.56 -4.73 -12.93
CA GLN A 117 15.43 -5.00 -11.80
C GLN A 117 16.91 -5.06 -12.21
N VAL A 118 17.76 -4.43 -11.39
CA VAL A 118 19.22 -4.45 -11.53
C VAL A 118 19.76 -5.83 -11.15
N PHE A 119 20.52 -6.46 -12.03
CA PHE A 119 20.83 -7.88 -11.99
C PHE A 119 21.56 -8.32 -10.71
N GLN A 120 22.51 -7.52 -10.20
CA GLN A 120 23.22 -7.84 -8.95
C GLN A 120 22.35 -7.81 -7.69
N THR A 121 21.14 -7.23 -7.74
CA THR A 121 20.24 -7.13 -6.58
C THR A 121 19.25 -8.29 -6.47
N LEU A 122 19.12 -9.09 -7.53
CA LEU A 122 18.30 -10.32 -7.60
C LEU A 122 18.63 -11.28 -6.46
N ASP A 123 17.63 -12.03 -6.02
CA ASP A 123 17.74 -12.99 -4.92
C ASP A 123 18.63 -14.18 -5.32
N CYS A 124 18.60 -14.59 -6.60
CA CYS A 124 19.49 -15.60 -7.16
C CYS A 124 20.98 -15.27 -6.94
N ILE A 125 21.42 -14.03 -7.22
CA ILE A 125 22.82 -13.61 -7.06
C ILE A 125 23.20 -13.57 -5.58
N ARG A 126 22.31 -13.04 -4.72
CA ARG A 126 22.52 -13.02 -3.25
C ARG A 126 22.69 -14.44 -2.71
N TYR A 127 21.85 -15.36 -3.14
CA TYR A 127 21.87 -16.78 -2.76
C TYR A 127 23.14 -17.49 -3.26
N TRP A 128 23.59 -17.25 -4.50
CA TRP A 128 24.83 -17.85 -5.02
C TRP A 128 26.09 -17.30 -4.34
N ARG A 129 26.17 -15.97 -4.10
CA ARG A 129 27.24 -15.36 -3.29
C ARG A 129 27.30 -15.97 -1.88
N ALA A 130 26.15 -16.13 -1.21
CA ALA A 130 26.07 -16.75 0.13
C ALA A 130 26.49 -18.23 0.14
N LEU A 131 26.26 -18.97 -0.96
CA LEU A 131 26.72 -20.35 -1.15
C LEU A 131 28.17 -20.46 -1.68
N LYS A 132 28.86 -19.35 -1.93
CA LYS A 132 30.17 -19.31 -2.61
C LYS A 132 30.18 -20.09 -3.93
N LYS A 133 29.15 -19.88 -4.76
CA LYS A 133 29.12 -20.38 -6.13
C LYS A 133 29.66 -19.33 -7.09
N ASP A 134 30.73 -19.66 -7.80
CA ASP A 134 31.37 -18.77 -8.77
C ASP A 134 30.55 -18.59 -10.06
N VAL A 135 29.75 -19.60 -10.43
CA VAL A 135 28.87 -19.58 -11.62
C VAL A 135 27.41 -19.79 -11.22
N GLY A 136 26.56 -18.87 -11.66
CA GLY A 136 25.10 -18.97 -11.57
C GLY A 136 24.49 -19.74 -12.73
N ARG A 137 23.29 -20.31 -12.55
CA ARG A 137 22.53 -20.96 -13.64
C ARG A 137 21.10 -20.40 -13.71
N ILE A 138 20.71 -19.94 -14.89
CA ILE A 138 19.36 -19.43 -15.21
C ILE A 138 18.83 -20.21 -16.41
N GLN A 139 17.52 -20.46 -16.46
CA GLN A 139 16.83 -21.11 -17.57
C GLN A 139 15.99 -20.07 -18.33
N LEU A 140 16.19 -19.95 -19.63
CA LEU A 140 15.31 -19.20 -20.53
C LEU A 140 14.26 -20.18 -21.05
N VAL A 141 12.99 -19.95 -20.71
CA VAL A 141 11.88 -20.88 -21.00
C VAL A 141 10.76 -20.13 -21.72
N PRO A 142 10.05 -20.71 -22.70
CA PRO A 142 8.89 -20.05 -23.32
C PRO A 142 7.81 -19.79 -22.26
N ARG A 143 7.17 -18.63 -22.31
CA ARG A 143 6.10 -18.26 -21.35
C ARG A 143 4.97 -19.31 -21.44
N PRO A 144 4.60 -19.99 -20.34
CA PRO A 144 3.48 -20.92 -20.34
C PRO A 144 2.19 -20.22 -20.78
N GLN A 145 1.41 -20.90 -21.63
CA GLN A 145 0.04 -20.49 -21.94
C GLN A 145 -0.89 -21.05 -20.86
N PRO A 146 -1.94 -20.32 -20.43
CA PRO A 146 -2.88 -20.82 -19.44
C PRO A 146 -3.70 -21.99 -20.02
N SER A 147 -3.99 -22.99 -19.19
CA SER A 147 -4.86 -24.12 -19.55
C SER A 147 -6.34 -23.71 -19.50
N ASP A 148 -7.20 -24.43 -20.21
CA ASP A 148 -8.66 -24.21 -20.16
C ASP A 148 -9.22 -24.39 -18.74
N GLU A 149 -8.62 -25.26 -17.92
CA GLU A 149 -8.95 -25.44 -16.51
C GLU A 149 -8.58 -24.20 -15.67
N SER A 150 -7.37 -23.67 -15.85
CA SER A 150 -6.91 -22.44 -15.17
C SER A 150 -7.74 -21.22 -15.57
N LEU A 151 -8.15 -21.12 -16.84
CA LEU A 151 -9.09 -20.10 -17.33
C LEU A 151 -10.51 -20.25 -16.75
N GLN A 152 -11.00 -21.48 -16.57
CA GLN A 152 -12.29 -21.74 -15.91
C GLN A 152 -12.24 -21.40 -14.42
N TYR A 153 -11.17 -21.79 -13.72
CA TYR A 153 -10.98 -21.46 -12.31
C TYR A 153 -10.85 -19.94 -12.10
N GLN A 154 -10.12 -19.22 -12.97
CA GLN A 154 -10.07 -17.76 -12.94
C GLN A 154 -11.46 -17.12 -13.10
N ARG A 155 -12.30 -17.63 -14.03
CA ARG A 155 -13.68 -17.13 -14.21
C ARG A 155 -14.55 -17.38 -12.98
N TYR A 156 -14.39 -18.52 -12.31
CA TYR A 156 -15.07 -18.82 -11.05
C TYR A 156 -14.65 -17.85 -9.93
N LEU A 157 -13.35 -17.62 -9.75
CA LEU A 157 -12.83 -16.63 -8.82
C LEU A 157 -13.35 -15.22 -9.13
N ASN A 158 -13.29 -14.78 -10.39
CA ASN A 158 -13.77 -13.46 -10.81
C ASN A 158 -15.27 -13.26 -10.48
N CYS A 159 -16.09 -14.32 -10.52
CA CYS A 159 -17.49 -14.29 -10.08
C CYS A 159 -17.61 -14.06 -8.55
N LEU A 160 -16.90 -14.86 -7.74
CA LEU A 160 -16.84 -14.72 -6.28
C LEU A 160 -16.26 -13.37 -5.82
N ILE A 161 -15.36 -12.78 -6.62
CA ILE A 161 -14.77 -11.45 -6.38
C ILE A 161 -15.72 -10.33 -6.82
N GLY A 162 -16.45 -10.53 -7.93
CA GLY A 162 -17.32 -9.51 -8.54
C GLY A 162 -16.56 -8.50 -9.39
N TYR A 163 -15.31 -8.83 -9.75
CA TYR A 163 -14.39 -8.00 -10.53
C TYR A 163 -13.39 -8.92 -11.23
N ASP A 164 -12.97 -8.57 -12.45
CA ASP A 164 -11.96 -9.33 -13.19
C ASP A 164 -10.55 -8.81 -12.85
N VAL A 165 -9.81 -9.58 -12.04
CA VAL A 165 -8.44 -9.21 -11.61
C VAL A 165 -7.42 -9.31 -12.76
N THR A 166 -7.82 -9.88 -13.90
CA THR A 166 -7.00 -9.95 -15.12
C THR A 166 -7.23 -8.75 -16.07
N ASP A 167 -8.21 -7.87 -15.78
CA ASP A 167 -8.41 -6.63 -16.55
C ASP A 167 -7.32 -5.59 -16.26
N VAL A 168 -6.22 -5.72 -16.98
CA VAL A 168 -5.12 -4.73 -17.00
C VAL A 168 -5.43 -3.51 -17.87
N SER A 169 -6.59 -3.41 -18.53
CA SER A 169 -6.88 -2.31 -19.46
C SER A 169 -6.88 -0.93 -18.81
N ASN A 170 -7.06 -0.87 -17.49
CA ASN A 170 -7.16 0.35 -16.68
C ASN A 170 -5.91 0.61 -15.81
N VAL A 171 -4.81 -0.10 -16.03
CA VAL A 171 -3.55 0.05 -15.28
C VAL A 171 -2.46 0.62 -16.19
N HIS A 172 -1.69 1.60 -15.71
CA HIS A 172 -0.55 2.16 -16.45
C HIS A 172 0.74 1.33 -16.35
N ASP A 173 0.79 0.40 -15.37
CA ASP A 173 1.92 -0.45 -15.02
C ASP A 173 1.49 -1.92 -14.90
N ASP A 174 2.47 -2.80 -14.84
CA ASP A 174 2.37 -4.20 -14.43
C ASP A 174 2.11 -4.44 -12.93
N GLU A 175 1.87 -3.41 -12.11
CA GLU A 175 1.79 -3.49 -10.63
C GLU A 175 0.76 -4.54 -10.13
N LEU A 176 -0.41 -4.60 -10.75
CA LEU A 176 -1.47 -5.53 -10.38
C LEU A 176 -1.03 -6.99 -10.60
N GLU A 177 -0.57 -7.29 -11.81
CA GLU A 177 -0.13 -8.60 -12.28
C GLU A 177 1.19 -9.06 -11.60
N PHE A 178 2.04 -8.12 -11.21
CA PHE A 178 3.19 -8.32 -10.34
C PHE A 178 2.77 -8.66 -8.90
N THR A 179 1.75 -7.97 -8.35
CA THR A 179 1.25 -8.23 -7.00
C THR A 179 0.59 -9.61 -6.90
N ARG A 180 -0.16 -10.04 -7.93
CA ARG A 180 -0.71 -11.40 -8.03
C ARG A 180 0.37 -12.47 -7.86
N ARG A 181 1.51 -12.33 -8.55
CA ARG A 181 2.68 -13.22 -8.38
C ARG A 181 3.39 -13.06 -7.03
N LYS A 182 3.44 -11.86 -6.46
CA LYS A 182 4.07 -11.66 -5.14
C LYS A 182 3.30 -12.32 -4.00
N LEU A 183 1.97 -12.34 -4.06
CA LEU A 183 1.15 -12.92 -2.98
C LEU A 183 1.14 -14.47 -2.97
N LEU A 184 1.62 -15.12 -4.04
CA LEU A 184 1.90 -16.56 -4.10
C LEU A 184 2.86 -17.03 -3.00
N THR A 185 3.95 -16.28 -2.76
CA THR A 185 4.98 -16.68 -1.78
C THR A 185 4.48 -16.67 -0.33
N PRO A 186 3.90 -15.59 0.23
CA PRO A 186 3.35 -15.63 1.57
C PRO A 186 2.24 -16.68 1.67
N ARG A 187 1.28 -16.74 0.74
CA ARG A 187 0.23 -17.77 0.77
C ARG A 187 0.79 -19.20 0.81
N ARG A 188 1.81 -19.53 0.01
CA ARG A 188 2.44 -20.86 0.06
C ARG A 188 3.16 -21.16 1.37
N ILE A 189 3.72 -20.16 2.05
CA ILE A 189 4.30 -20.33 3.39
C ILE A 189 3.17 -20.66 4.39
N GLU A 190 2.11 -19.85 4.43
CA GLU A 190 0.98 -20.06 5.33
C GLU A 190 0.29 -21.43 5.11
N LEU A 191 0.07 -21.83 3.85
CA LEU A 191 -0.47 -23.14 3.51
C LEU A 191 0.45 -24.32 3.88
N SER A 192 1.77 -24.09 4.00
CA SER A 192 2.71 -25.11 4.47
C SER A 192 2.88 -25.15 5.99
N GLU A 193 2.37 -24.13 6.70
CA GLU A 193 2.36 -24.04 8.17
C GLU A 193 0.96 -24.32 8.76
N ARG A 194 -0.08 -24.47 7.94
CA ARG A 194 -1.47 -24.63 8.37
C ARG A 194 -1.79 -26.06 8.82
N ASP A 195 -2.35 -26.18 10.03
CA ASP A 195 -3.05 -27.39 10.47
C ASP A 195 -4.47 -27.39 9.90
N ALA A 196 -4.77 -28.35 9.03
CA ALA A 196 -6.07 -28.47 8.36
C ALA A 196 -7.23 -28.78 9.34
N LYS A 197 -6.97 -29.47 10.46
CA LYS A 197 -7.99 -29.72 11.50
C LYS A 197 -8.28 -28.46 12.31
N LEU A 198 -7.24 -27.73 12.69
CA LEU A 198 -7.41 -26.46 13.40
C LEU A 198 -8.12 -25.41 12.53
N TYR A 199 -7.88 -25.41 11.21
CA TYR A 199 -8.54 -24.50 10.27
C TYR A 199 -10.00 -24.89 10.00
N SER A 200 -10.30 -26.17 9.78
CA SER A 200 -11.68 -26.62 9.51
C SER A 200 -12.59 -26.52 10.74
N MET A 201 -12.02 -26.65 11.95
CA MET A 201 -12.72 -26.57 13.24
C MET A 201 -12.40 -25.29 14.04
N ASP A 202 -11.98 -24.21 13.36
CA ASP A 202 -11.54 -22.91 13.93
C ASP A 202 -12.22 -22.54 15.27
N PRO A 203 -11.54 -22.74 16.42
CA PRO A 203 -12.17 -22.61 17.73
C PRO A 203 -12.30 -21.14 18.15
N TRP A 204 -13.50 -20.71 18.53
CA TRP A 204 -13.72 -19.30 18.93
C TRP A 204 -13.33 -19.03 20.39
N VAL A 205 -12.04 -18.88 20.65
CA VAL A 205 -11.46 -18.69 21.99
C VAL A 205 -11.00 -17.25 22.27
N THR A 206 -10.80 -16.91 23.55
CA THR A 206 -10.16 -15.66 24.01
C THR A 206 -9.41 -15.89 25.33
N ARG A 207 -8.14 -15.50 25.43
CA ARG A 207 -7.31 -15.71 26.64
C ARG A 207 -7.52 -14.68 27.74
N LYS A 208 -8.52 -13.81 27.60
CA LYS A 208 -8.87 -12.79 28.61
C LYS A 208 -9.52 -13.48 29.80
N PRO A 209 -9.14 -13.23 31.07
CA PRO A 209 -9.67 -13.96 32.22
C PRO A 209 -11.20 -13.88 32.30
N LEU A 210 -11.86 -14.94 32.78
CA LEU A 210 -13.31 -14.95 32.97
C LEU A 210 -13.68 -13.93 34.07
N PRO A 211 -14.63 -12.99 33.83
CA PRO A 211 -14.99 -11.99 34.83
C PRO A 211 -15.49 -12.59 36.15
N GLU A 212 -15.10 -11.99 37.28
CA GLU A 212 -15.46 -12.45 38.63
C GLU A 212 -16.97 -12.63 38.83
N HIS A 213 -17.78 -11.73 38.25
CA HIS A 213 -19.25 -11.78 38.32
C HIS A 213 -19.88 -12.94 37.52
N LEU A 214 -19.11 -13.64 36.68
CA LEU A 214 -19.49 -14.90 36.05
C LEU A 214 -18.96 -16.09 36.84
N LEU A 215 -17.72 -16.04 37.34
CA LEU A 215 -17.18 -17.06 38.25
C LEU A 215 -18.09 -17.28 39.47
N THR A 216 -18.63 -16.21 40.06
CA THR A 216 -19.59 -16.30 41.19
C THR A 216 -20.94 -16.90 40.83
N LYS A 217 -21.29 -17.06 39.55
CA LYS A 217 -22.50 -17.79 39.11
C LYS A 217 -22.26 -19.30 38.97
N VAL A 218 -21.02 -19.75 38.88
CA VAL A 218 -20.69 -21.15 38.56
C VAL A 218 -20.46 -21.95 39.84
N SER A 219 -21.47 -22.73 40.22
CA SER A 219 -21.47 -23.59 41.40
C SER A 219 -20.24 -24.52 41.45
N ASN A 220 -19.29 -24.20 42.33
CA ASN A 220 -18.02 -24.90 42.52
C ASN A 220 -17.21 -25.07 41.21
N ALA A 221 -17.20 -24.05 40.34
CA ALA A 221 -16.48 -24.05 39.05
C ALA A 221 -16.90 -25.15 38.03
N HIS A 222 -18.02 -25.85 38.27
CA HIS A 222 -18.56 -26.84 37.35
C HIS A 222 -19.86 -26.40 36.69
N VAL A 223 -20.08 -26.87 35.47
CA VAL A 223 -21.26 -26.61 34.64
C VAL A 223 -21.87 -27.95 34.17
N LEU A 224 -23.16 -27.93 33.82
CA LEU A 224 -23.83 -29.05 33.18
C LEU A 224 -23.82 -28.85 31.66
N PHE A 225 -23.25 -29.82 30.95
CA PHE A 225 -23.25 -29.89 29.49
C PHE A 225 -24.20 -30.99 29.04
N VAL A 226 -25.08 -30.70 28.09
CA VAL A 226 -25.99 -31.66 27.47
C VAL A 226 -25.42 -32.03 26.11
N ILE A 227 -24.85 -33.24 26.00
CA ILE A 227 -24.30 -33.76 24.75
C ILE A 227 -25.38 -34.61 24.06
N HIS A 228 -25.74 -34.22 22.84
CA HIS A 228 -26.70 -34.88 21.96
C HIS A 228 -25.99 -35.81 20.98
N ILE A 229 -26.55 -37.01 20.75
CA ILE A 229 -26.08 -38.00 19.78
C ILE A 229 -27.29 -38.53 19.00
N ARG A 230 -27.38 -38.19 17.71
CA ARG A 230 -28.51 -38.49 16.83
C ARG A 230 -29.86 -38.01 17.38
N MET A 231 -30.55 -38.85 18.16
CA MET A 231 -31.84 -38.57 18.79
C MET A 231 -31.83 -38.76 20.32
N ALA A 232 -30.69 -39.15 20.90
CA ALA A 232 -30.50 -39.31 22.33
C ALA A 232 -29.68 -38.15 22.89
N SER A 233 -29.78 -37.89 24.20
CA SER A 233 -28.93 -36.94 24.90
C SER A 233 -28.48 -37.49 26.25
N GLN A 234 -27.34 -37.02 26.72
CA GLN A 234 -26.79 -37.38 28.02
C GLN A 234 -26.11 -36.16 28.64
N THR A 235 -26.68 -35.68 29.75
CA THR A 235 -26.08 -34.60 30.54
C THR A 235 -24.85 -35.12 31.28
N ILE A 236 -23.77 -34.34 31.28
CA ILE A 236 -22.58 -34.57 32.09
C ILE A 236 -22.25 -33.31 32.90
N LYS A 237 -21.71 -33.50 34.10
CA LYS A 237 -21.07 -32.44 34.88
C LYS A 237 -19.58 -32.38 34.49
N VAL A 238 -19.10 -31.16 34.27
CA VAL A 238 -17.77 -30.83 33.72
C VAL A 238 -17.22 -29.60 34.46
N ALA A 239 -15.91 -29.55 34.72
CA ALA A 239 -15.23 -28.37 35.27
C ALA A 239 -14.79 -27.41 34.15
N LEU A 240 -14.75 -26.11 34.44
CA LEU A 240 -14.48 -25.07 33.42
C LEU A 240 -13.01 -24.99 32.94
N ASP A 241 -12.11 -25.65 33.65
CA ASP A 241 -10.71 -25.84 33.33
C ASP A 241 -10.43 -27.13 32.52
N GLU A 242 -11.43 -28.01 32.30
CA GLU A 242 -11.29 -29.16 31.39
C GLU A 242 -11.12 -28.70 29.94
N SER A 243 -10.28 -29.39 29.17
CA SER A 243 -10.16 -29.21 27.71
C SER A 243 -11.17 -30.10 26.95
N PRO A 244 -11.59 -29.76 25.72
CA PRO A 244 -12.57 -30.55 24.94
C PRO A 244 -12.26 -32.05 24.83
N ALA A 245 -10.98 -32.43 24.73
CA ALA A 245 -10.55 -33.83 24.73
C ALA A 245 -10.83 -34.55 26.06
N GLN A 246 -10.65 -33.86 27.19
CA GLN A 246 -10.98 -34.39 28.52
C GLN A 246 -12.50 -34.56 28.69
N VAL A 247 -13.30 -33.61 28.18
CA VAL A 247 -14.77 -33.71 28.15
C VAL A 247 -15.22 -34.93 27.34
N LEU A 248 -14.59 -35.20 26.19
CA LEU A 248 -14.85 -36.38 25.37
C LEU A 248 -14.50 -37.68 26.11
N ALA A 249 -13.30 -37.81 26.67
CA ALA A 249 -12.92 -38.99 27.46
C ALA A 249 -13.87 -39.22 28.67
N SER A 250 -14.19 -38.13 29.38
CA SER A 250 -15.15 -38.08 30.50
C SER A 250 -16.56 -38.54 30.07
N PHE A 251 -17.01 -38.16 28.87
CA PHE A 251 -18.26 -38.61 28.28
C PHE A 251 -18.24 -40.08 27.87
N PHE A 252 -17.22 -40.53 27.15
CA PHE A 252 -17.11 -41.92 26.67
C PHE A 252 -16.96 -42.92 27.83
N ALA A 253 -16.25 -42.55 28.90
CA ALA A 253 -16.20 -43.34 30.13
C ALA A 253 -17.58 -43.47 30.81
N LYS A 254 -18.33 -42.35 30.94
CA LYS A 254 -19.69 -42.33 31.52
C LYS A 254 -20.73 -43.06 30.65
N THR A 255 -20.47 -43.25 29.36
CA THR A 255 -21.42 -43.84 28.39
C THR A 255 -21.01 -45.21 27.85
N ALA A 256 -19.92 -45.80 28.32
CA ALA A 256 -19.41 -47.11 27.87
C ALA A 256 -20.48 -48.21 27.87
N SER A 257 -21.29 -48.31 28.94
CA SER A 257 -22.39 -49.28 29.06
C SER A 257 -23.65 -48.94 28.23
N LYS A 258 -23.66 -47.79 27.54
CA LYS A 258 -24.77 -47.28 26.72
C LYS A 258 -24.41 -47.08 25.24
N ARG A 259 -23.18 -47.40 24.79
CA ARG A 259 -22.70 -47.16 23.40
C ARG A 259 -23.73 -47.56 22.33
N VAL A 260 -24.28 -48.78 22.43
CA VAL A 260 -25.30 -49.33 21.52
C VAL A 260 -26.59 -48.50 21.51
N LEU A 261 -27.07 -48.05 22.68
CA LEU A 261 -28.28 -47.22 22.81
C LEU A 261 -28.09 -45.80 22.25
N LEU A 262 -26.87 -45.28 22.32
CA LEU A 262 -26.46 -44.00 21.71
C LEU A 262 -26.13 -44.13 20.22
N GLY A 263 -26.12 -45.36 19.68
CA GLY A 263 -25.80 -45.64 18.27
C GLY A 263 -24.32 -45.46 17.90
N ILE A 264 -23.43 -45.40 18.89
CA ILE A 264 -21.98 -45.31 18.70
C ILE A 264 -21.48 -46.69 18.21
N PRO A 265 -20.75 -46.77 17.08
CA PRO A 265 -20.20 -48.04 16.59
C PRO A 265 -19.22 -48.71 17.56
N ASP A 266 -19.04 -50.02 17.39
CA ASP A 266 -17.90 -50.73 17.96
C ASP A 266 -16.63 -50.42 17.16
N GLY A 267 -15.50 -50.29 17.85
CA GLY A 267 -14.19 -49.99 17.25
C GLY A 267 -13.80 -48.50 17.21
N VAL A 268 -14.72 -47.56 17.39
CA VAL A 268 -14.40 -46.11 17.48
C VAL A 268 -14.08 -45.65 18.91
N CYS A 269 -13.24 -44.63 19.01
CA CYS A 269 -12.75 -43.99 20.23
C CYS A 269 -13.16 -42.52 20.31
N GLU A 270 -12.88 -41.89 21.44
CA GLU A 270 -13.13 -40.48 21.72
C GLU A 270 -12.40 -39.51 20.76
N ALA A 271 -11.31 -39.93 20.11
CA ALA A 271 -10.56 -39.11 19.15
C ALA A 271 -11.16 -39.11 17.72
N ASP A 272 -12.14 -39.98 17.44
CA ASP A 272 -12.86 -40.04 16.15
C ASP A 272 -14.01 -39.01 16.07
N PHE A 273 -14.22 -38.22 17.13
CA PHE A 273 -15.34 -37.29 17.28
C PHE A 273 -14.87 -35.89 17.73
N VAL A 274 -15.70 -34.89 17.43
CA VAL A 274 -15.60 -33.52 17.93
C VAL A 274 -16.92 -33.11 18.60
N LEU A 275 -16.84 -32.15 19.52
CA LEU A 275 -18.01 -31.50 20.11
C LEU A 275 -18.34 -30.24 19.31
N ARG A 276 -19.48 -30.24 18.61
CA ARG A 276 -20.01 -29.06 17.90
C ARG A 276 -21.11 -28.39 18.72
N VAL A 277 -21.22 -27.08 18.64
CA VAL A 277 -22.31 -26.30 19.27
C VAL A 277 -23.65 -26.64 18.62
N CYS A 278 -24.66 -26.93 19.44
CA CYS A 278 -25.99 -27.26 18.93
C CYS A 278 -26.59 -26.10 18.12
N GLY A 279 -26.98 -26.38 16.88
CA GLY A 279 -27.55 -25.38 15.95
C GLY A 279 -26.54 -24.43 15.31
N ARG A 280 -25.22 -24.65 15.44
CA ARG A 280 -24.17 -23.82 14.82
C ARG A 280 -23.04 -24.64 14.20
N GLU A 281 -22.27 -24.01 13.31
CA GLU A 281 -20.98 -24.47 12.82
C GLU A 281 -19.84 -23.87 13.68
N GLU A 282 -19.90 -24.13 14.99
CA GLU A 282 -18.86 -23.74 15.95
C GLU A 282 -18.39 -25.01 16.68
N TYR A 283 -17.08 -25.24 16.74
CA TYR A 283 -16.50 -26.45 17.31
C TYR A 283 -15.73 -26.14 18.61
N LEU A 284 -15.77 -27.08 19.55
CA LEU A 284 -14.88 -27.11 20.71
C LEU A 284 -13.72 -28.05 20.38
N TYR A 285 -12.58 -27.47 19.99
CA TYR A 285 -11.41 -28.18 19.51
C TYR A 285 -10.10 -27.55 20.03
N GLY A 286 -9.03 -28.34 20.08
CA GLY A 286 -7.75 -27.97 20.69
C GLY A 286 -7.69 -28.20 22.21
N ASP A 287 -6.58 -27.79 22.82
CA ASP A 287 -6.29 -27.99 24.25
C ASP A 287 -6.65 -26.78 25.15
N GLU A 288 -7.18 -25.71 24.57
CA GLU A 288 -7.64 -24.53 25.33
C GLU A 288 -8.82 -24.92 26.27
N PRO A 289 -8.92 -24.34 27.48
CA PRO A 289 -9.90 -24.76 28.48
C PRO A 289 -11.31 -24.28 28.13
N LEU A 290 -12.34 -25.02 28.55
CA LEU A 290 -13.75 -24.72 28.26
C LEU A 290 -14.18 -23.28 28.58
N GLN A 291 -13.64 -22.68 29.65
CA GLN A 291 -13.94 -21.29 30.00
C GLN A 291 -13.53 -20.28 28.94
N ASP A 292 -12.57 -20.56 28.06
CA ASP A 292 -12.01 -19.59 27.11
C ASP A 292 -12.76 -19.52 25.79
N PHE A 293 -13.66 -20.48 25.51
CA PHE A 293 -14.54 -20.45 24.35
C PHE A 293 -15.63 -19.37 24.50
N ASN A 294 -15.68 -18.43 23.55
CA ASN A 294 -16.59 -17.28 23.57
C ASN A 294 -18.08 -17.67 23.64
N TRP A 295 -18.49 -18.77 23.01
CA TRP A 295 -19.85 -19.29 23.14
C TRP A 295 -20.18 -19.78 24.55
N ILE A 296 -19.25 -20.51 25.20
CA ILE A 296 -19.40 -20.96 26.59
C ILE A 296 -19.53 -19.74 27.52
N ARG A 297 -18.70 -18.72 27.32
CA ARG A 297 -18.78 -17.43 28.03
C ARG A 297 -20.13 -16.73 27.81
N GLN A 298 -20.69 -16.80 26.62
CA GLN A 298 -22.02 -16.25 26.31
C GLN A 298 -23.13 -16.99 27.07
N CYS A 299 -23.15 -18.32 27.06
CA CYS A 299 -24.13 -19.10 27.82
C CYS A 299 -24.05 -18.81 29.33
N LEU A 300 -22.83 -18.76 29.90
CA LEU A 300 -22.61 -18.42 31.32
C LEU A 300 -23.05 -16.99 31.68
N LYS A 301 -22.85 -16.04 30.76
CA LYS A 301 -23.32 -14.66 30.91
C LYS A 301 -24.85 -14.60 31.00
N ASN A 302 -25.53 -15.29 30.08
CA ASN A 302 -26.97 -15.26 29.92
C ASN A 302 -27.74 -16.18 30.89
N GLY A 303 -27.10 -17.25 31.39
CA GLY A 303 -27.75 -18.31 32.18
C GLY A 303 -28.40 -19.40 31.32
N GLU A 304 -27.85 -19.66 30.13
CA GLU A 304 -28.37 -20.64 29.16
C GLU A 304 -27.78 -22.05 29.41
N GLU A 305 -28.54 -23.11 29.13
CA GLU A 305 -28.02 -24.48 29.14
C GLU A 305 -27.07 -24.72 27.95
N ILE A 306 -25.95 -25.40 28.20
CA ILE A 306 -24.94 -25.65 27.18
C ILE A 306 -25.24 -26.95 26.44
N HIS A 307 -25.82 -26.82 25.24
CA HIS A 307 -26.10 -27.94 24.35
C HIS A 307 -25.00 -28.12 23.29
N LEU A 308 -24.44 -29.32 23.23
CA LEU A 308 -23.44 -29.75 22.25
C LEU A 308 -23.93 -30.98 21.48
N VAL A 309 -23.38 -31.21 20.30
CA VAL A 309 -23.61 -32.38 19.46
C VAL A 309 -22.28 -33.13 19.32
N LEU A 310 -22.31 -34.45 19.52
CA LEU A 310 -21.19 -35.32 19.19
C LEU A 310 -21.28 -35.70 17.71
N GLU A 311 -20.25 -35.35 16.95
CA GLU A 311 -20.21 -35.57 15.50
C GLU A 311 -18.80 -35.96 15.06
N THR A 312 -18.65 -36.56 13.89
CA THR A 312 -17.32 -36.76 13.28
C THR A 312 -16.73 -35.39 12.88
N PRO A 313 -15.40 -35.21 12.97
CA PRO A 313 -14.77 -33.96 12.52
C PRO A 313 -14.98 -33.73 11.00
N PRO A 314 -14.91 -32.47 10.52
CA PRO A 314 -14.95 -32.17 9.09
C PRO A 314 -13.84 -32.88 8.31
N ASP A 315 -14.11 -33.17 7.03
CA ASP A 315 -13.12 -33.74 6.13
C ASP A 315 -12.00 -32.73 5.83
N THR A 316 -10.76 -33.10 6.18
CA THR A 316 -9.58 -32.27 5.95
C THR A 316 -9.13 -32.24 4.49
N ASP A 317 -9.54 -33.20 3.66
CA ASP A 317 -9.16 -33.19 2.24
C ASP A 317 -9.86 -32.07 1.47
N LEU A 318 -10.96 -31.51 2.01
CA LEU A 318 -11.62 -30.30 1.49
C LEU A 318 -10.83 -29.00 1.75
N ASP A 319 -9.79 -29.05 2.61
CA ASP A 319 -8.86 -27.94 2.81
C ASP A 319 -7.73 -27.89 1.74
N LEU A 320 -7.61 -28.96 0.94
CA LEU A 320 -6.55 -29.06 -0.08
C LEU A 320 -6.73 -28.01 -1.18
N VAL A 321 -5.74 -27.13 -1.30
CA VAL A 321 -5.73 -26.03 -2.27
C VAL A 321 -5.17 -26.50 -3.61
N GLN A 322 -5.80 -26.09 -4.71
CA GLN A 322 -5.28 -26.33 -6.06
C GLN A 322 -3.86 -25.77 -6.23
N LYS A 323 -2.96 -26.58 -6.76
CA LYS A 323 -1.56 -26.20 -7.00
C LYS A 323 -1.47 -25.24 -8.19
N GLU A 324 -1.02 -24.00 -7.95
CA GLU A 324 -0.86 -23.02 -9.03
C GLU A 324 0.30 -23.35 -9.99
N ASP A 325 0.08 -23.00 -11.26
CA ASP A 325 1.03 -23.14 -12.38
C ASP A 325 2.18 -22.11 -12.34
N TRP A 326 2.13 -21.12 -11.45
CA TRP A 326 3.07 -20.01 -11.40
C TRP A 326 4.34 -20.35 -10.60
N ALA A 327 5.50 -20.02 -11.17
CA ALA A 327 6.77 -20.00 -10.45
C ALA A 327 6.78 -18.84 -9.41
N GLN A 328 7.54 -19.00 -8.33
CA GLN A 328 7.60 -17.98 -7.28
C GLN A 328 8.40 -16.76 -7.75
N VAL A 329 7.85 -15.55 -7.64
CA VAL A 329 8.63 -14.32 -7.92
C VAL A 329 9.48 -13.95 -6.71
N ASP A 330 10.71 -13.49 -6.97
CA ASP A 330 11.67 -13.04 -5.97
C ASP A 330 11.06 -11.99 -5.01
N ASP A 331 11.10 -12.26 -3.71
CA ASP A 331 10.74 -11.28 -2.66
C ASP A 331 11.62 -10.01 -2.72
N CYS A 332 12.81 -10.10 -3.31
CA CYS A 332 13.74 -9.00 -3.52
C CYS A 332 13.39 -8.07 -4.71
N THR A 333 12.23 -8.23 -5.35
CA THR A 333 11.79 -7.39 -6.47
C THR A 333 11.35 -6.00 -6.01
N GLY A 334 11.90 -4.96 -6.65
CA GLY A 334 11.82 -3.56 -6.23
C GLY A 334 12.97 -3.10 -5.31
N VAL A 335 14.05 -3.88 -5.19
CA VAL A 335 15.26 -3.51 -4.46
C VAL A 335 16.27 -2.83 -5.39
N ALA A 336 16.22 -1.50 -5.39
CA ALA A 336 17.32 -0.65 -5.83
C ALA A 336 18.63 -1.04 -5.12
N GLY A 337 19.76 -0.84 -5.79
CA GLY A 337 21.06 -0.82 -5.12
C GLY A 337 21.12 0.27 -4.04
N THR A 338 22.16 0.23 -3.21
CA THR A 338 22.48 1.37 -2.36
C THR A 338 22.95 2.55 -3.23
N HIS A 339 22.98 3.76 -2.68
CA HIS A 339 23.37 4.95 -3.44
C HIS A 339 24.78 4.83 -4.04
N GLU A 340 25.72 4.25 -3.32
CA GLU A 340 27.12 4.06 -3.75
C GLU A 340 27.19 3.08 -4.94
N GLN A 341 26.29 2.10 -5.02
CA GLN A 341 26.18 1.18 -6.16
C GLN A 341 25.62 1.89 -7.40
N LEU A 342 24.60 2.73 -7.23
CA LEU A 342 23.84 3.35 -8.33
C LEU A 342 24.31 4.73 -8.78
N THR A 343 25.10 5.45 -7.97
CA THR A 343 25.50 6.83 -8.28
C THR A 343 26.34 6.88 -9.55
N ILE A 344 26.16 7.94 -10.34
CA ILE A 344 26.98 8.23 -11.53
C ILE A 344 28.33 8.87 -11.19
N ASP A 345 28.48 9.45 -10.00
CA ASP A 345 29.68 10.18 -9.62
C ASP A 345 30.89 9.24 -9.48
N GLU A 346 32.06 9.75 -9.89
CA GLU A 346 33.34 9.03 -9.97
C GLU A 346 33.38 7.78 -10.89
N LYS A 347 32.31 7.50 -11.66
CA LYS A 347 32.22 6.32 -12.54
C LYS A 347 32.33 6.65 -14.03
N ASP A 348 32.79 5.65 -14.78
CA ASP A 348 32.82 5.64 -16.24
C ASP A 348 31.39 5.68 -16.81
N HIS A 349 31.06 6.76 -17.52
CA HIS A 349 29.73 7.00 -18.07
C HIS A 349 29.29 5.92 -19.07
N GLU A 350 30.22 5.28 -19.80
CA GLU A 350 29.87 4.18 -20.74
C GLU A 350 29.38 2.92 -20.01
N ARG A 351 29.58 2.85 -18.68
CA ARG A 351 29.17 1.74 -17.82
C ARG A 351 27.96 2.07 -16.95
N VAL A 352 27.35 3.24 -17.09
CA VAL A 352 26.14 3.60 -16.35
C VAL A 352 24.92 3.05 -17.09
N PHE A 353 24.12 2.20 -16.44
CA PHE A 353 22.90 1.60 -17.01
C PHE A 353 21.64 1.91 -16.19
N THR A 354 21.79 2.46 -14.98
CA THR A 354 20.75 3.01 -14.09
C THR A 354 21.34 4.21 -13.34
N ILE A 355 20.50 5.16 -12.91
CA ILE A 355 20.92 6.40 -12.22
C ILE A 355 20.32 6.43 -10.81
N SER A 356 21.08 6.90 -9.80
CA SER A 356 20.53 7.13 -8.47
C SER A 356 19.66 8.39 -8.46
N MET A 357 18.43 8.29 -7.94
CA MET A 357 17.54 9.46 -7.82
C MET A 357 18.14 10.54 -6.91
N TRP A 358 19.10 10.21 -6.04
CA TRP A 358 19.81 11.19 -5.22
C TRP A 358 20.83 12.05 -6.00
N ASP A 359 21.37 11.54 -7.13
CA ASP A 359 22.20 12.32 -8.07
C ASP A 359 21.38 13.44 -8.75
N CYS A 360 20.05 13.25 -8.84
CA CYS A 360 19.13 14.11 -9.60
C CYS A 360 18.82 15.44 -8.88
N ASN A 361 19.80 16.33 -8.90
CA ASN A 361 19.77 17.66 -8.28
C ASN A 361 18.87 18.69 -9.02
N ARG A 362 18.24 18.29 -10.14
CA ARG A 362 17.26 19.11 -10.90
C ARG A 362 15.92 19.21 -10.15
N LYS A 363 15.21 20.32 -10.33
CA LYS A 363 13.81 20.46 -9.91
C LYS A 363 12.91 19.48 -10.65
N PHE A 364 11.87 18.99 -9.98
CA PHE A 364 10.80 18.22 -10.62
C PHE A 364 9.90 19.13 -11.45
N ARG A 365 9.46 18.65 -12.62
CA ARG A 365 8.54 19.38 -13.51
C ARG A 365 7.62 18.42 -14.26
N VAL A 366 6.42 18.88 -14.58
CA VAL A 366 5.46 18.19 -15.46
C VAL A 366 5.08 19.11 -16.62
N LYS A 367 4.95 18.56 -17.82
CA LYS A 367 4.36 19.27 -18.95
C LYS A 367 2.88 18.93 -19.04
N VAL A 368 2.02 19.93 -18.91
CA VAL A 368 0.58 19.80 -19.14
C VAL A 368 0.34 20.01 -20.62
N LEU A 369 -0.10 18.96 -21.32
CA LEU A 369 -0.41 19.03 -22.75
C LEU A 369 -1.80 19.62 -22.96
N GLY A 370 -2.83 18.99 -22.39
CA GLY A 370 -4.22 19.41 -22.50
C GLY A 370 -5.20 18.53 -21.73
N ILE A 371 -6.49 18.89 -21.80
CA ILE A 371 -7.62 18.03 -21.41
C ILE A 371 -8.57 17.82 -22.59
N ASP A 372 -9.21 16.65 -22.59
CA ASP A 372 -10.34 16.26 -23.45
C ASP A 372 -11.60 16.15 -22.59
N ILE A 373 -12.71 16.74 -23.07
CA ILE A 373 -13.93 17.00 -22.30
C ILE A 373 -15.16 16.39 -23.00
N PRO A 374 -15.45 15.08 -22.81
CA PRO A 374 -16.53 14.39 -23.53
C PRO A 374 -17.95 14.88 -23.18
N SER A 375 -18.10 15.70 -22.13
CA SER A 375 -19.34 16.46 -21.91
C SER A 375 -19.05 17.85 -21.34
N LEU A 376 -19.24 18.88 -22.16
CA LEU A 376 -19.01 20.26 -21.78
C LEU A 376 -19.97 20.73 -20.66
N PRO A 377 -19.46 21.40 -19.60
CA PRO A 377 -20.31 22.07 -18.62
C PRO A 377 -21.23 23.11 -19.29
N LYS A 378 -22.53 23.06 -19.01
CA LYS A 378 -23.57 23.91 -19.65
C LYS A 378 -23.54 25.40 -19.24
N ILE A 379 -22.37 25.97 -18.90
CA ILE A 379 -22.25 27.30 -18.31
C ILE A 379 -21.08 28.08 -18.97
N PRO A 380 -21.35 29.05 -19.86
CA PRO A 380 -20.33 29.61 -20.76
C PRO A 380 -19.38 30.65 -20.12
N GLU A 381 -19.67 31.18 -18.93
CA GLU A 381 -18.89 32.25 -18.28
C GLU A 381 -17.66 31.75 -17.47
N PHE A 382 -17.37 30.45 -17.51
CA PHE A 382 -16.29 29.86 -16.72
C PHE A 382 -14.97 29.78 -17.50
N ILE A 383 -13.91 30.23 -16.85
CA ILE A 383 -12.53 29.90 -17.21
C ILE A 383 -12.09 28.64 -16.46
N VAL A 384 -11.24 27.83 -17.10
CA VAL A 384 -10.66 26.58 -16.60
C VAL A 384 -9.15 26.69 -16.46
N SER A 385 -8.59 26.09 -15.41
CA SER A 385 -7.15 25.95 -15.18
C SER A 385 -6.87 24.61 -14.50
N ILE A 386 -5.70 24.02 -14.76
CA ILE A 386 -5.23 22.85 -14.03
C ILE A 386 -4.36 23.32 -12.86
N GLU A 387 -4.75 22.94 -11.66
CA GLU A 387 -3.92 22.99 -10.47
C GLU A 387 -3.19 21.66 -10.32
N ALA A 388 -1.88 21.72 -10.08
CA ALA A 388 -1.02 20.55 -9.96
C ALA A 388 -0.27 20.63 -8.63
N SER A 389 -0.41 19.60 -7.79
CA SER A 389 0.10 19.59 -6.43
C SER A 389 0.77 18.27 -6.11
N ILE A 390 1.88 18.31 -5.35
CA ILE A 390 2.65 17.13 -4.94
C ILE A 390 2.41 16.88 -3.45
N PHE A 391 1.91 15.71 -3.11
CA PHE A 391 1.57 15.30 -1.74
C PHE A 391 2.38 14.08 -1.28
N HIS A 392 2.65 13.98 0.02
CA HIS A 392 3.10 12.76 0.70
C HIS A 392 2.30 12.58 1.99
N GLY A 393 1.62 11.44 2.17
CA GLY A 393 0.42 11.38 3.00
C GLY A 393 -0.55 12.49 2.57
N GLN A 394 -1.14 13.21 3.52
CA GLN A 394 -1.88 14.46 3.28
C GLN A 394 -1.00 15.73 3.30
N GLN A 395 0.33 15.62 3.42
CA GLN A 395 1.22 16.78 3.46
C GLN A 395 1.50 17.28 2.04
N LEU A 396 1.10 18.53 1.76
CA LEU A 396 1.51 19.25 0.55
C LEU A 396 3.02 19.56 0.59
N LEU A 397 3.73 19.19 -0.48
CA LEU A 397 5.17 19.44 -0.66
C LEU A 397 5.43 20.61 -1.61
N ALA A 398 4.70 20.69 -2.73
CA ALA A 398 4.79 21.78 -3.71
C ALA A 398 3.50 21.89 -4.53
N GLN A 399 3.20 23.06 -5.10
CA GLN A 399 1.99 23.32 -5.88
C GLN A 399 2.24 24.38 -6.96
N GLU A 400 1.72 24.13 -8.16
CA GLU A 400 1.78 25.00 -9.34
C GLU A 400 0.42 25.03 -10.06
N ARG A 401 0.19 25.99 -10.97
CA ARG A 401 -1.08 26.09 -11.73
C ARG A 401 -0.86 26.57 -13.16
N THR A 402 -1.62 26.04 -14.12
CA THR A 402 -1.62 26.53 -15.50
C THR A 402 -2.36 27.87 -15.64
N SER A 403 -2.09 28.59 -16.75
CA SER A 403 -2.83 29.79 -17.11
C SER A 403 -4.30 29.49 -17.42
N SER A 404 -5.21 30.35 -16.99
CA SER A 404 -6.65 30.13 -17.22
C SER A 404 -7.03 30.27 -18.70
N LYS A 405 -7.89 29.38 -19.19
CA LYS A 405 -8.45 29.37 -20.57
C LYS A 405 -9.97 29.28 -20.55
N SER A 406 -10.64 29.51 -21.68
CA SER A 406 -12.06 29.18 -21.84
C SER A 406 -12.29 27.67 -21.92
N PHE A 407 -13.51 27.20 -21.65
CA PHE A 407 -13.92 25.84 -22.00
C PHE A 407 -14.10 25.68 -23.53
N SER A 408 -13.61 24.56 -24.04
CA SER A 408 -13.82 24.00 -25.38
C SER A 408 -13.68 22.47 -25.28
N GLU A 409 -14.10 21.72 -26.30
CA GLU A 409 -14.10 20.24 -26.27
C GLU A 409 -12.71 19.68 -25.94
N GLU A 410 -11.68 20.21 -26.60
CA GLU A 410 -10.29 20.11 -26.17
C GLU A 410 -9.82 21.45 -25.56
N VAL A 411 -9.00 21.40 -24.51
CA VAL A 411 -8.28 22.59 -23.98
C VAL A 411 -6.79 22.28 -23.86
N LEU A 412 -5.98 22.80 -24.79
CA LEU A 412 -4.54 22.58 -24.84
C LEU A 412 -3.76 23.69 -24.12
N TRP A 413 -2.82 23.33 -23.24
CA TRP A 413 -1.88 24.26 -22.60
C TRP A 413 -0.46 24.16 -23.16
N ASN A 414 0.03 22.95 -23.42
CA ASN A 414 1.38 22.66 -23.92
C ASN A 414 2.54 23.27 -23.08
N CYS A 415 2.32 23.56 -21.80
CA CYS A 415 3.25 24.29 -20.93
C CYS A 415 3.93 23.39 -19.89
N TRP A 416 5.12 23.79 -19.42
CA TRP A 416 5.80 23.18 -18.28
C TRP A 416 5.40 23.88 -16.98
N LEU A 417 5.10 23.09 -15.95
CA LEU A 417 5.04 23.52 -14.55
C LEU A 417 6.30 22.98 -13.86
N GLU A 418 7.16 23.88 -13.37
CA GLU A 418 8.36 23.54 -12.60
C GLU A 418 8.09 23.79 -11.13
N PHE A 419 8.16 22.73 -10.31
CA PHE A 419 7.85 22.81 -8.88
C PHE A 419 9.09 23.22 -8.08
N ASN A 420 8.86 23.87 -6.93
CA ASN A 420 9.93 24.19 -5.97
C ASN A 420 10.36 22.99 -5.09
N ILE A 421 10.59 21.83 -5.69
CA ILE A 421 11.13 20.61 -5.06
C ILE A 421 12.08 19.90 -6.05
N LYS A 422 13.18 19.31 -5.56
CA LYS A 422 14.10 18.54 -6.42
C LYS A 422 13.69 17.09 -6.53
N ILE A 423 14.07 16.45 -7.63
CA ILE A 423 13.81 15.02 -7.87
C ILE A 423 14.40 14.18 -6.73
N LYS A 424 15.63 14.48 -6.30
CA LYS A 424 16.28 13.80 -5.16
C LYS A 424 15.58 13.96 -3.82
N ASP A 425 14.74 14.99 -3.66
CA ASP A 425 14.03 15.30 -2.42
C ASP A 425 12.60 14.71 -2.41
N LEU A 426 12.20 13.94 -3.44
CA LEU A 426 10.90 13.26 -3.53
C LEU A 426 10.88 11.96 -2.70
N PRO A 427 9.98 11.78 -1.71
CA PRO A 427 9.85 10.53 -0.96
C PRO A 427 9.14 9.42 -1.76
N LYS A 428 9.33 8.15 -1.38
CA LYS A 428 8.49 7.05 -1.91
C LYS A 428 7.03 7.29 -1.51
N GLY A 429 6.09 6.98 -2.40
CA GLY A 429 4.67 7.30 -2.17
C GLY A 429 4.31 8.77 -2.42
N ALA A 430 5.22 9.62 -2.91
CA ALA A 430 4.86 10.96 -3.38
C ALA A 430 3.84 10.88 -4.54
N ARG A 431 2.73 11.61 -4.43
CA ARG A 431 1.64 11.67 -5.41
C ARG A 431 1.59 13.03 -6.08
N LEU A 432 1.61 13.06 -7.41
CA LEU A 432 1.17 14.19 -8.21
C LEU A 432 -0.36 14.13 -8.33
N ASN A 433 -1.03 15.09 -7.73
CA ASN A 433 -2.46 15.33 -7.84
C ASN A 433 -2.71 16.42 -8.89
N LEU A 434 -3.62 16.17 -9.83
CA LEU A 434 -4.03 17.12 -10.88
C LEU A 434 -5.52 17.41 -10.73
N GLN A 435 -5.87 18.70 -10.67
CA GLN A 435 -7.22 19.20 -10.39
C GLN A 435 -7.68 20.16 -11.48
N VAL A 436 -8.85 19.89 -12.08
CA VAL A 436 -9.49 20.80 -13.03
C VAL A 436 -10.40 21.75 -12.26
N VAL A 437 -9.93 22.97 -12.10
CA VAL A 437 -10.59 24.04 -11.35
C VAL A 437 -11.20 25.04 -12.34
N CYS A 438 -12.47 25.39 -12.14
CA CYS A 438 -13.11 26.47 -12.86
C CYS A 438 -13.38 27.70 -11.97
N GLY A 439 -13.43 28.88 -12.57
CA GLY A 439 -13.82 30.13 -11.90
C GLY A 439 -14.52 31.07 -12.87
N LYS A 440 -15.34 32.00 -12.36
CA LYS A 440 -15.94 33.03 -13.23
C LYS A 440 -14.84 33.89 -13.87
N GLN A 441 -15.01 34.23 -15.14
CA GLN A 441 -14.15 35.20 -15.82
C GLN A 441 -14.14 36.54 -15.04
N PRO A 442 -12.97 37.17 -14.80
CA PRO A 442 -12.93 38.50 -14.19
C PRO A 442 -13.67 39.52 -15.05
N GLN A 443 -14.69 40.17 -14.50
CA GLN A 443 -15.32 41.30 -15.17
C GLN A 443 -14.33 42.47 -15.22
N THR A 444 -13.94 42.87 -16.42
CA THR A 444 -13.20 44.12 -16.62
C THR A 444 -14.10 45.30 -16.21
N PRO A 445 -13.61 46.26 -15.42
CA PRO A 445 -14.38 47.46 -15.10
C PRO A 445 -14.63 48.24 -16.40
N ASN A 446 -15.89 48.27 -16.84
CA ASN A 446 -16.28 48.83 -18.13
C ASN A 446 -15.97 50.34 -18.21
N SER A 447 -15.07 50.71 -19.11
CA SER A 447 -14.84 52.11 -19.50
C SER A 447 -16.00 52.63 -20.36
N LYS A 448 -17.12 52.97 -19.71
CA LYS A 448 -18.27 53.65 -20.34
C LYS A 448 -18.46 55.04 -19.76
N GLY A 449 -17.99 56.05 -20.51
CA GLY A 449 -18.04 57.46 -20.14
C GLY A 449 -17.68 58.36 -21.33
N ALA A 450 -18.32 58.14 -22.47
CA ALA A 450 -18.00 58.83 -23.72
C ALA A 450 -19.26 59.12 -24.58
N SER A 451 -19.94 60.22 -24.27
CA SER A 451 -20.86 60.92 -25.19
C SER A 451 -21.25 62.29 -24.64
N ALA A 452 -21.17 63.33 -25.48
CA ALA A 452 -21.61 64.72 -25.26
C ALA A 452 -21.05 65.48 -24.05
N PHE A 453 -20.14 66.43 -24.30
CA PHE A 453 -20.54 67.81 -24.66
C PHE A 453 -19.43 68.51 -25.46
N GLN A 454 -19.78 69.57 -26.21
CA GLN A 454 -18.83 70.39 -26.97
C GLN A 454 -18.37 71.64 -26.19
N ASP A 455 -17.15 72.07 -26.51
CA ASP A 455 -16.62 73.43 -26.53
C ASP A 455 -17.32 74.53 -25.70
N ASN A 456 -16.63 74.99 -24.66
CA ASN A 456 -16.30 76.42 -24.55
C ASN A 456 -15.09 76.68 -23.65
N ALA A 457 -14.50 77.88 -23.76
CA ALA A 457 -13.20 78.20 -23.18
C ALA A 457 -13.24 79.25 -22.05
N ALA A 458 -12.12 79.32 -21.31
CA ALA A 458 -11.73 80.34 -20.32
C ALA A 458 -12.49 80.37 -18.96
N GLY A 459 -11.72 80.54 -17.88
CA GLY A 459 -12.24 80.73 -16.51
C GLY A 459 -11.12 80.63 -15.45
N THR A 460 -11.00 81.63 -14.58
CA THR A 460 -9.92 81.76 -13.56
C THR A 460 -10.45 81.79 -12.13
N GLY A 461 -9.68 81.27 -11.16
CA GLY A 461 -9.94 81.35 -9.71
C GLY A 461 -10.02 79.95 -9.05
N ASN A 462 -9.26 79.51 -8.05
CA ASN A 462 -8.47 80.09 -6.93
C ASN A 462 -9.22 80.13 -5.56
N HIS A 463 -8.54 79.70 -4.49
CA HIS A 463 -8.96 79.67 -3.05
C HIS A 463 -10.14 78.74 -2.65
N ASP A 464 -10.27 78.20 -1.41
CA ASP A 464 -9.26 77.81 -0.38
C ASP A 464 -9.91 76.92 0.72
N GLY A 465 -9.09 76.20 1.50
CA GLY A 465 -9.41 75.72 2.86
C GLY A 465 -10.31 74.47 3.04
N LYS A 466 -10.41 73.87 4.23
CA LYS A 466 -9.46 73.82 5.38
C LYS A 466 -9.87 72.74 6.40
N ALA A 467 -8.88 71.95 6.86
CA ALA A 467 -8.81 71.25 8.15
C ALA A 467 -9.89 70.22 8.59
N GLY A 468 -9.42 69.00 8.91
CA GLY A 468 -10.15 67.97 9.67
C GLY A 468 -9.20 66.94 10.30
N ARG A 469 -8.75 67.18 11.54
CA ARG A 469 -8.02 66.19 12.37
C ARG A 469 -9.00 65.10 12.85
N HIS A 470 -8.65 63.89 13.29
CA HIS A 470 -7.38 63.20 13.59
C HIS A 470 -7.32 61.88 12.76
N SER A 471 -6.41 60.90 12.89
CA SER A 471 -5.44 60.53 13.94
C SER A 471 -4.20 59.79 13.37
N LEU A 472 -3.38 59.21 14.24
CA LEU A 472 -2.32 58.25 13.92
C LEU A 472 -2.34 57.11 14.96
N SER A 473 -2.16 55.87 14.51
CA SER A 473 -1.59 54.78 15.31
C SER A 473 -0.65 53.97 14.41
N ALA A 474 0.54 53.68 14.91
CA ALA A 474 1.57 52.94 14.18
C ALA A 474 1.76 51.55 14.80
N SER A 475 1.94 50.54 13.96
CA SER A 475 2.41 49.21 14.36
C SER A 475 3.45 48.72 13.35
N SER A 476 4.44 47.98 13.84
CA SER A 476 5.71 47.72 13.16
C SER A 476 5.67 46.50 12.23
N SER A 477 6.45 46.57 11.15
CA SER A 477 6.68 45.45 10.23
C SER A 477 7.56 44.36 10.85
N HIS A 478 7.08 43.12 10.85
CA HIS A 478 7.91 41.91 11.02
C HIS A 478 8.06 41.18 9.67
N HIS A 479 9.28 40.74 9.36
CA HIS A 479 9.55 39.79 8.27
C HIS A 479 9.46 38.34 8.80
N PRO A 480 8.82 37.40 8.07
CA PRO A 480 8.85 35.98 8.39
C PRO A 480 9.91 35.21 7.59
N ASP A 481 10.75 34.46 8.31
CA ASP A 481 11.89 33.71 7.77
C ASP A 481 11.74 32.18 7.90
N THR A 482 10.65 31.64 7.35
CA THR A 482 10.59 30.22 6.95
C THR A 482 9.97 30.02 5.56
N PRO A 483 10.33 28.95 4.82
CA PRO A 483 9.64 28.59 3.58
C PRO A 483 8.18 28.15 3.81
N SER A 484 7.89 27.52 4.95
CA SER A 484 6.59 26.92 5.25
C SER A 484 5.49 27.96 5.44
N GLU A 485 5.80 29.10 6.08
CA GLU A 485 4.82 30.19 6.22
C GLU A 485 4.63 31.00 4.93
N ARG A 486 5.67 31.16 4.10
CA ARG A 486 5.53 31.84 2.80
C ARG A 486 4.51 31.14 1.90
N LEU A 487 4.47 29.80 1.92
CA LEU A 487 3.46 28.99 1.22
C LEU A 487 2.03 29.12 1.78
N ARG A 488 1.82 29.66 2.99
CA ARG A 488 0.49 29.97 3.56
C ARG A 488 0.04 31.43 3.37
N LEU A 489 0.96 32.33 3.03
CA LEU A 489 0.70 33.78 2.91
C LEU A 489 0.75 34.28 1.47
N CYS A 490 1.59 33.70 0.61
CA CYS A 490 1.50 33.89 -0.83
C CYS A 490 0.26 33.15 -1.35
N LEU A 491 -0.62 33.85 -2.09
CA LEU A 491 -1.93 33.38 -2.58
C LEU A 491 -3.09 33.30 -1.56
N ARG A 492 -3.27 34.36 -0.74
CA ARG A 492 -4.66 34.80 -0.46
C ARG A 492 -5.25 35.44 -1.73
N PRO A 493 -6.37 34.98 -2.29
CA PRO A 493 -7.00 35.64 -3.43
C PRO A 493 -7.49 37.04 -3.07
N SER A 494 -7.02 38.05 -3.80
CA SER A 494 -7.57 39.41 -3.74
C SER A 494 -8.91 39.47 -4.47
N GLY A 495 -9.97 38.99 -3.84
CA GLY A 495 -11.35 39.04 -4.36
C GLY A 495 -12.13 37.75 -4.13
N LYS A 496 -13.43 37.87 -3.83
CA LYS A 496 -14.34 36.74 -3.60
C LYS A 496 -14.93 36.20 -4.91
N THR A 497 -14.10 35.59 -5.76
CA THR A 497 -14.59 34.73 -6.85
C THR A 497 -14.63 33.27 -6.38
N LYS A 498 -15.84 32.68 -6.28
CA LYS A 498 -15.98 31.23 -6.01
C LYS A 498 -15.37 30.43 -7.17
N SER A 499 -14.22 29.80 -6.93
CA SER A 499 -13.65 28.76 -7.78
C SER A 499 -14.19 27.39 -7.37
N ARG A 500 -14.63 26.57 -8.32
CA ARG A 500 -15.19 25.23 -8.10
C ARG A 500 -14.26 24.16 -8.70
N LEU A 501 -14.00 23.11 -7.93
CA LEU A 501 -13.32 21.90 -8.43
C LEU A 501 -14.32 21.04 -9.21
N LEU A 502 -13.94 20.57 -10.40
CA LEU A 502 -14.79 19.75 -11.27
C LEU A 502 -14.30 18.30 -11.39
N TYR A 503 -12.99 18.10 -11.59
CA TYR A 503 -12.39 16.78 -11.78
C TYR A 503 -11.02 16.70 -11.08
N TYR A 504 -10.62 15.48 -10.69
CA TYR A 504 -9.29 15.21 -10.13
C TYR A 504 -8.71 13.89 -10.65
N VAL A 505 -7.40 13.73 -10.60
CA VAL A 505 -6.69 12.45 -10.75
C VAL A 505 -5.36 12.49 -10.01
N ASN A 506 -4.84 11.32 -9.61
CA ASN A 506 -3.55 11.18 -8.92
C ASN A 506 -2.61 10.26 -9.71
N LEU A 507 -1.30 10.52 -9.61
CA LEU A 507 -0.24 9.68 -10.15
C LEU A 507 0.88 9.55 -9.12
N LEU A 508 1.25 8.33 -8.72
CA LEU A 508 2.42 8.08 -7.87
C LEU A 508 3.69 8.38 -8.66
N LEU A 509 4.52 9.33 -8.22
CA LEU A 509 5.73 9.75 -8.94
C LEU A 509 6.83 8.68 -8.93
N VAL A 510 6.87 7.86 -7.87
CA VAL A 510 7.74 6.69 -7.76
C VAL A 510 6.86 5.43 -7.80
N ASP A 511 7.17 4.51 -8.70
CA ASP A 511 6.40 3.27 -8.89
C ASP A 511 6.64 2.23 -7.78
N HIS A 512 5.95 1.09 -7.88
CA HIS A 512 6.06 0.00 -6.91
C HIS A 512 7.49 -0.58 -6.84
N ARG A 513 8.22 -0.64 -7.96
CA ARG A 513 9.63 -1.08 -8.06
C ARG A 513 10.64 -0.08 -7.50
N SER A 514 10.21 1.13 -7.14
CA SER A 514 11.07 2.27 -6.74
C SER A 514 11.72 3.03 -7.91
N LEU A 515 11.16 2.94 -9.11
CA LEU A 515 11.56 3.74 -10.29
C LEU A 515 10.80 5.06 -10.33
N LEU A 516 11.48 6.14 -10.75
CA LEU A 516 10.84 7.42 -11.05
C LEU A 516 10.07 7.33 -12.36
N ARG A 517 8.80 7.74 -12.37
CA ARG A 517 7.99 7.81 -13.60
C ARG A 517 8.54 8.83 -14.59
N GLN A 518 8.52 8.46 -15.87
CA GLN A 518 9.00 9.27 -16.98
C GLN A 518 8.13 9.04 -18.23
N GLY A 519 8.07 10.02 -19.13
CA GLY A 519 7.32 9.92 -20.38
C GLY A 519 5.86 10.34 -20.30
N GLU A 520 5.05 9.84 -21.23
CA GLU A 520 3.70 10.35 -21.52
C GLU A 520 2.63 9.55 -20.77
N PHE A 521 1.63 10.26 -20.23
CA PHE A 521 0.49 9.67 -19.52
C PHE A 521 -0.82 10.34 -19.97
N ILE A 522 -1.83 9.51 -20.23
CA ILE A 522 -3.22 9.93 -20.47
C ILE A 522 -4.04 9.45 -19.29
N LEU A 523 -4.33 10.36 -18.35
CA LEU A 523 -4.95 10.04 -17.07
C LEU A 523 -6.45 10.35 -17.12
N HIS A 524 -7.29 9.33 -16.98
CA HIS A 524 -8.74 9.48 -16.98
C HIS A 524 -9.23 9.92 -15.60
N MET A 525 -9.97 11.02 -15.54
CA MET A 525 -10.22 11.78 -14.31
C MET A 525 -11.55 11.41 -13.64
N TRP A 526 -11.57 11.53 -12.31
CA TRP A 526 -12.76 11.33 -11.49
C TRP A 526 -13.54 12.64 -11.36
N LYS A 527 -14.86 12.60 -11.58
CA LYS A 527 -15.76 13.76 -11.41
C LYS A 527 -16.00 14.04 -9.92
N MET A 528 -15.96 15.31 -9.52
CA MET A 528 -16.33 15.74 -8.17
C MET A 528 -17.84 15.66 -7.90
N PRO A 529 -18.27 15.08 -6.75
CA PRO A 529 -19.67 15.11 -6.32
C PRO A 529 -20.19 16.53 -6.06
N GLU A 530 -21.35 16.85 -6.63
CA GLU A 530 -21.86 18.23 -6.71
C GLU A 530 -22.45 18.76 -5.39
N LYS A 531 -22.67 17.90 -4.39
CA LYS A 531 -23.26 18.26 -3.08
C LYS A 531 -22.24 18.76 -2.04
N SER A 532 -20.99 19.01 -2.43
CA SER A 532 -19.86 19.15 -1.49
C SER A 532 -19.57 20.57 -0.97
N GLU A 533 -20.37 21.59 -1.29
CA GLU A 533 -20.10 22.99 -0.88
C GLU A 533 -20.56 23.37 0.54
N GLU A 534 -21.43 22.59 1.21
CA GLU A 534 -22.04 23.00 2.50
C GLU A 534 -21.92 21.99 3.67
N SER A 535 -21.20 20.88 3.51
CA SER A 535 -21.01 19.86 4.57
C SER A 535 -19.54 19.60 4.89
N SER A 536 -18.96 20.43 5.77
CA SER A 536 -17.54 20.39 6.17
C SER A 536 -17.21 19.28 7.19
N SER A 537 -17.46 18.01 6.85
CA SER A 537 -17.15 16.86 7.72
C SER A 537 -16.76 15.54 7.02
N SER A 538 -17.07 15.37 5.72
CA SER A 538 -16.50 14.32 4.85
C SER A 538 -16.73 14.74 3.37
N ILE A 539 -15.85 14.49 2.39
CA ILE A 539 -14.72 13.55 2.27
C ILE A 539 -13.46 14.30 1.79
N ASN A 540 -12.32 14.08 2.46
CA ASN A 540 -10.97 14.47 2.01
C ASN A 540 -9.91 13.58 2.71
N ALA A 541 -9.71 12.33 2.26
CA ALA A 541 -8.37 11.73 2.32
C ALA A 541 -7.66 12.16 1.03
N ASP A 542 -7.41 13.48 0.97
CA ASP A 542 -7.08 14.36 -0.17
C ASP A 542 -7.47 13.89 -1.60
N LYS A 543 -8.63 13.26 -1.70
CA LYS A 543 -9.26 12.74 -2.94
C LYS A 543 -8.43 11.65 -3.64
N LEU A 544 -8.20 10.60 -2.85
CA LEU A 544 -8.48 9.18 -3.13
C LEU A 544 -7.84 8.52 -4.37
N THR A 545 -7.22 7.36 -4.12
CA THR A 545 -6.62 6.39 -5.06
C THR A 545 -5.57 6.92 -6.04
N SER A 546 -4.62 6.06 -6.41
CA SER A 546 -3.69 6.26 -7.54
C SER A 546 -4.23 5.70 -8.85
N ALA A 547 -5.40 5.04 -8.84
CA ALA A 547 -6.07 4.55 -10.03
C ALA A 547 -6.78 5.69 -10.79
N THR A 548 -6.72 5.64 -12.12
CA THR A 548 -7.56 6.47 -13.00
C THR A 548 -8.99 5.96 -13.07
N ASN A 549 -9.91 6.80 -13.54
CA ASN A 549 -11.29 6.41 -13.79
C ASN A 549 -11.37 5.33 -14.90
N PRO A 550 -11.96 4.15 -14.65
CA PRO A 550 -12.03 3.07 -15.65
C PRO A 550 -13.07 3.32 -16.76
N ASP A 551 -14.04 4.21 -16.55
CA ASP A 551 -14.98 4.61 -17.61
C ASP A 551 -14.35 5.63 -18.55
N LYS A 552 -13.56 5.13 -19.50
CA LYS A 552 -12.91 5.95 -20.53
C LYS A 552 -13.87 6.60 -21.53
N ALA A 553 -15.14 6.20 -21.55
CA ALA A 553 -16.13 6.74 -22.50
C ALA A 553 -16.82 8.01 -21.97
N SER A 554 -16.94 8.17 -20.64
CA SER A 554 -17.53 9.37 -20.03
C SER A 554 -16.54 10.25 -19.22
N ALA A 555 -15.35 9.73 -18.89
CA ALA A 555 -14.35 10.47 -18.14
C ALA A 555 -13.65 11.55 -18.98
N MET A 556 -13.51 12.75 -18.40
CA MET A 556 -12.53 13.74 -18.85
C MET A 556 -11.12 13.15 -18.75
N ALA A 557 -10.28 13.32 -19.76
CA ALA A 557 -8.89 12.88 -19.74
C ALA A 557 -7.92 14.06 -19.65
N VAL A 558 -6.80 13.90 -18.94
CA VAL A 558 -5.67 14.85 -18.94
C VAL A 558 -4.42 14.20 -19.51
N ALA A 559 -3.81 14.85 -20.50
CA ALA A 559 -2.57 14.42 -21.12
C ALA A 559 -1.38 15.19 -20.52
N ILE A 560 -0.39 14.45 -20.01
CA ILE A 560 0.85 15.00 -19.44
C ILE A 560 2.10 14.31 -19.99
N LEU A 561 3.23 15.00 -19.91
CA LEU A 561 4.56 14.48 -20.18
C LEU A 561 5.49 14.78 -18.98
N LEU A 562 6.06 13.74 -18.41
CA LEU A 562 7.18 13.80 -17.47
C LEU A 562 8.52 13.76 -18.24
N ASP A 563 9.57 14.36 -17.67
CA ASP A 563 10.92 14.28 -18.24
C ASP A 563 11.34 12.82 -18.49
N LYS A 564 11.94 12.56 -19.66
CA LYS A 564 12.56 11.27 -20.02
C LYS A 564 14.07 11.34 -19.79
N TYR A 565 14.64 10.27 -19.24
CA TYR A 565 16.06 10.13 -18.92
C TYR A 565 16.71 9.05 -19.79
N CYS A 566 18.03 9.13 -19.99
CA CYS A 566 18.77 8.16 -20.79
C CYS A 566 18.79 6.74 -20.20
N TYR A 567 18.64 6.65 -18.88
CA TYR A 567 18.62 5.40 -18.10
C TYR A 567 17.51 5.46 -17.05
N PRO A 568 17.02 4.32 -16.53
CA PRO A 568 16.06 4.31 -15.43
C PRO A 568 16.63 5.03 -14.20
N VAL A 569 15.87 5.99 -13.68
CA VAL A 569 16.18 6.70 -12.44
C VAL A 569 15.53 5.96 -11.27
N VAL A 570 16.33 5.53 -10.31
CA VAL A 570 15.93 4.62 -9.23
C VAL A 570 16.09 5.29 -7.87
N LEU A 571 15.05 5.31 -7.05
CA LEU A 571 15.17 5.70 -5.64
C LEU A 571 16.06 4.66 -4.92
N PRO A 572 17.27 5.01 -4.46
CA PRO A 572 18.19 4.05 -3.86
C PRO A 572 17.66 3.55 -2.51
N LYS A 573 18.15 2.37 -2.08
CA LYS A 573 17.96 1.95 -0.69
C LYS A 573 18.88 2.72 0.25
N SER A 574 18.33 3.16 1.38
CA SER A 574 19.12 3.51 2.56
C SER A 574 19.89 2.28 3.07
N ARG A 575 21.09 2.47 3.66
CA ARG A 575 21.84 1.40 4.34
C ARG A 575 20.92 0.72 5.37
N ASP A 576 20.85 -0.62 5.34
CA ASP A 576 20.06 -1.39 6.32
C ASP A 576 20.52 -1.07 7.75
N ALA A 577 19.59 -1.05 8.72
CA ALA A 577 19.86 -0.61 10.08
C ALA A 577 20.93 -1.46 10.82
N GLY A 578 21.20 -2.68 10.36
CA GLY A 578 22.37 -3.47 10.77
C GLY A 578 23.67 -2.84 10.28
N ALA A 579 23.84 -2.68 8.97
CA ALA A 579 25.02 -2.03 8.38
C ALA A 579 25.25 -0.59 8.88
N ALA A 580 24.18 0.14 9.25
CA ALA A 580 24.31 1.45 9.90
C ALA A 580 24.84 1.36 11.35
N ARG A 581 24.49 0.31 12.11
CA ARG A 581 25.09 0.02 13.42
C ARG A 581 26.54 -0.42 13.28
N ASP A 582 26.84 -1.26 12.29
CA ASP A 582 28.20 -1.76 12.03
C ASP A 582 29.13 -0.63 11.56
N ALA A 583 28.66 0.27 10.70
CA ALA A 583 29.41 1.47 10.30
C ALA A 583 29.62 2.46 11.47
N ALA A 584 28.61 2.63 12.33
CA ALA A 584 28.75 3.43 13.55
C ALA A 584 29.70 2.81 14.58
N ALA A 585 29.82 1.47 14.62
CA ALA A 585 30.82 0.76 15.41
C ALA A 585 32.22 0.77 14.78
N ALA A 586 32.31 0.84 13.44
CA ALA A 586 33.56 0.97 12.69
C ALA A 586 34.13 2.40 12.65
N GLY A 587 33.34 3.41 13.04
CA GLY A 587 33.76 4.81 13.08
C GLY A 587 33.79 5.51 11.72
N GLU A 588 33.01 5.05 10.74
CA GLU A 588 32.84 5.78 9.48
C GLU A 588 32.02 7.06 9.70
N GLU A 589 32.70 8.21 9.65
CA GLU A 589 32.06 9.54 9.72
C GLU A 589 31.16 9.77 8.50
N ALA A 590 29.84 9.62 8.68
CA ALA A 590 28.87 10.15 7.72
C ALA A 590 28.95 11.68 7.70
N GLU A 591 28.99 12.30 6.51
CA GLU A 591 29.06 13.76 6.35
C GLU A 591 27.79 14.47 6.88
N GLY A 592 27.78 14.73 8.19
CA GLY A 592 26.66 15.30 8.94
C GLY A 592 27.06 16.27 10.05
N GLY A 593 28.36 16.57 10.17
CA GLY A 593 28.93 17.55 11.10
C GLY A 593 29.05 17.10 12.56
N GLU A 594 30.17 17.46 13.19
CA GLU A 594 30.45 17.18 14.61
C GLU A 594 29.51 17.93 15.58
N ARG A 595 28.27 17.46 15.71
CA ARG A 595 27.45 17.73 16.92
C ARG A 595 27.63 16.57 17.90
N GLY A 596 28.80 16.55 18.56
CA GLY A 596 29.05 15.67 19.70
C GLY A 596 27.95 15.79 20.74
N GLN A 597 27.69 14.71 21.49
CA GLN A 597 26.52 14.54 22.36
C GLN A 597 26.37 15.65 23.41
N ARG A 598 25.69 16.74 23.04
CA ARG A 598 25.25 17.78 23.97
C ARG A 598 24.07 17.23 24.74
N GLU A 599 24.23 17.04 26.04
CA GLU A 599 23.10 16.76 26.92
C GLU A 599 21.99 17.79 26.71
N MET A 600 20.75 17.32 26.56
CA MET A 600 19.62 18.21 26.40
C MET A 600 19.51 19.17 27.62
N PRO A 601 19.49 20.50 27.41
CA PRO A 601 19.36 21.47 28.50
C PRO A 601 18.11 21.23 29.36
N ASN A 602 18.17 21.48 30.66
CA ASN A 602 17.09 21.10 31.59
C ASN A 602 15.72 21.72 31.27
N HIS A 603 15.67 22.90 30.63
CA HIS A 603 14.42 23.48 30.15
C HIS A 603 13.86 22.72 28.92
N LEU A 604 14.72 22.34 27.98
CA LEU A 604 14.33 21.50 26.83
C LEU A 604 13.99 20.07 27.26
N LYS A 605 14.68 19.47 28.24
CA LYS A 605 14.29 18.19 28.86
C LYS A 605 12.84 18.23 29.37
N LYS A 606 12.44 19.33 30.01
CA LYS A 606 11.06 19.51 30.51
C LYS A 606 10.04 19.67 29.38
N GLN A 607 10.36 20.44 28.33
CA GLN A 607 9.49 20.58 27.15
C GLN A 607 9.35 19.25 26.40
N PHE A 608 10.46 18.56 26.12
CA PHE A 608 10.51 17.25 25.48
C PHE A 608 9.67 16.22 26.25
N ALA A 609 9.84 16.11 27.57
CA ALA A 609 9.04 15.21 28.39
C ALA A 609 7.54 15.57 28.40
N ALA A 610 7.19 16.85 28.35
CA ALA A 610 5.79 17.28 28.21
C ALA A 610 5.20 16.91 26.85
N ILE A 611 5.95 17.07 25.75
CA ILE A 611 5.53 16.64 24.40
C ILE A 611 5.29 15.13 24.36
N VAL A 612 6.23 14.32 24.86
CA VAL A 612 6.11 12.84 24.88
C VAL A 612 4.95 12.36 25.75
N ALA A 613 4.62 13.09 26.83
CA ALA A 613 3.47 12.80 27.68
C ALA A 613 2.13 13.38 27.17
N THR A 614 2.11 14.01 26.00
CA THR A 614 0.89 14.58 25.39
C THR A 614 0.26 13.59 24.40
N ASP A 615 -1.07 13.69 24.21
CA ASP A 615 -1.83 12.85 23.28
C ASP A 615 -1.25 12.85 21.84
N PRO A 616 -1.12 11.69 21.15
CA PRO A 616 -0.54 11.60 19.81
C PRO A 616 -1.27 12.35 18.68
N LEU A 617 -2.51 12.83 18.89
CA LEU A 617 -3.25 13.68 17.96
C LEU A 617 -3.00 15.18 18.20
N HIS A 618 -2.23 15.55 19.22
CA HIS A 618 -1.93 16.95 19.54
C HIS A 618 -1.09 17.61 18.42
N PRO A 619 -1.53 18.76 17.88
CA PRO A 619 -0.87 19.39 16.75
C PRO A 619 0.43 20.10 17.18
N LEU A 620 1.55 19.38 17.11
CA LEU A 620 2.89 19.87 17.42
C LEU A 620 3.25 21.15 16.64
N SER A 621 3.85 22.12 17.33
CA SER A 621 4.39 23.35 16.74
C SER A 621 5.60 23.05 15.83
N PRO A 622 6.01 23.99 14.94
CA PRO A 622 7.28 23.89 14.23
C PRO A 622 8.48 23.69 15.17
N GLU A 623 8.49 24.38 16.30
CA GLU A 623 9.54 24.36 17.32
C GLU A 623 9.62 23.00 18.03
N ASP A 624 8.47 22.41 18.39
CA ASP A 624 8.40 21.07 18.99
C ASP A 624 8.89 20.00 18.00
N LYS A 625 8.56 20.16 16.71
CA LYS A 625 9.03 19.25 15.65
C LYS A 625 10.55 19.34 15.45
N GLU A 626 11.12 20.53 15.45
CA GLU A 626 12.58 20.70 15.38
C GLU A 626 13.25 20.13 16.65
N LEU A 627 12.66 20.35 17.83
CA LEU A 627 13.16 19.81 19.10
C LEU A 627 13.19 18.27 19.10
N LEU A 628 12.07 17.62 18.74
CA LEU A 628 11.98 16.17 18.61
C LEU A 628 12.94 15.63 17.54
N TRP A 629 13.07 16.31 16.39
CA TRP A 629 14.01 15.88 15.34
C TRP A 629 15.47 16.02 15.77
N HIS A 630 15.81 17.09 16.51
CA HIS A 630 17.16 17.32 17.01
C HIS A 630 17.56 16.25 18.03
N PHE A 631 16.68 15.93 18.99
CA PHE A 631 16.89 14.93 20.03
C PHE A 631 16.30 13.55 19.72
N ARG A 632 16.05 13.21 18.43
CA ARG A 632 15.42 11.95 18.00
C ARG A 632 16.04 10.65 18.53
N HIS A 633 17.31 10.69 18.93
CA HIS A 633 18.01 9.56 19.56
C HIS A 633 17.64 9.36 21.04
N GLU A 634 17.18 10.41 21.73
CA GLU A 634 16.57 10.32 23.06
C GLU A 634 15.17 9.69 22.97
N CYS A 635 14.41 9.95 21.90
CA CYS A 635 13.12 9.29 21.66
C CYS A 635 13.24 7.76 21.61
N MET A 636 14.39 7.22 21.18
CA MET A 636 14.67 5.78 21.14
C MET A 636 15.10 5.19 22.50
N ARG A 637 15.20 6.00 23.56
CA ARG A 637 15.53 5.54 24.93
C ARG A 637 14.29 5.31 25.79
N ASP A 638 13.13 5.84 25.41
CA ASP A 638 11.88 5.56 26.09
C ASP A 638 11.39 4.14 25.72
N PRO A 639 11.17 3.22 26.68
CA PRO A 639 10.63 1.89 26.42
C PRO A 639 9.11 1.87 26.19
N SER A 640 8.46 3.02 25.96
CA SER A 640 7.04 3.14 25.59
C SER A 640 6.72 2.46 24.24
N GLY A 641 6.56 1.13 24.30
CA GLY A 641 6.31 0.31 23.11
C GLY A 641 4.99 0.66 22.43
N LEU A 642 5.04 0.83 21.10
CA LEU A 642 3.91 1.12 20.22
C LEU A 642 2.64 0.34 20.63
N ASP A 643 1.57 1.04 20.98
CA ASP A 643 0.27 0.44 21.28
C ASP A 643 -0.57 0.17 20.02
N VAL A 644 -1.74 -0.43 20.19
CA VAL A 644 -2.62 -0.82 19.07
C VAL A 644 -3.33 0.39 18.45
N GLY A 645 -3.75 1.38 19.25
CA GLY A 645 -4.41 2.59 18.75
C GLY A 645 -3.46 3.43 17.91
N LEU A 646 -2.24 3.64 18.38
CA LEU A 646 -1.20 4.34 17.61
C LEU A 646 -0.75 3.52 16.39
N ALA A 647 -0.67 2.18 16.47
CA ALA A 647 -0.42 1.35 15.29
C ALA A 647 -1.53 1.51 14.24
N MET A 648 -2.80 1.54 14.64
CA MET A 648 -3.93 1.82 13.72
C MET A 648 -3.84 3.24 13.13
N GLN A 649 -3.47 4.25 13.92
CA GLN A 649 -3.25 5.62 13.43
C GLN A 649 -2.12 5.70 12.39
N LEU A 650 -1.02 4.96 12.57
CA LEU A 650 0.09 4.89 11.62
C LEU A 650 -0.26 4.16 10.31
N LEU A 651 -1.47 3.59 10.19
CA LEU A 651 -2.02 3.05 8.94
C LEU A 651 -3.04 3.98 8.25
N ASP A 652 -3.32 5.16 8.81
CA ASP A 652 -4.16 6.20 8.22
C ASP A 652 -3.50 6.90 7.01
N CYS A 653 -4.30 7.63 6.22
CA CYS A 653 -3.90 8.43 5.06
C CYS A 653 -2.89 9.55 5.35
N HIS A 654 -2.69 9.93 6.61
CA HIS A 654 -1.59 10.81 7.02
C HIS A 654 -0.19 10.17 6.82
N TYR A 655 -0.08 8.83 6.84
CA TYR A 655 1.18 8.11 6.88
C TYR A 655 1.35 7.17 5.67
N SER A 656 1.93 7.68 4.58
CA SER A 656 2.23 6.88 3.37
C SER A 656 3.60 6.17 3.37
N ASP A 657 4.45 6.43 4.37
CA ASP A 657 5.79 5.80 4.39
C ASP A 657 5.73 4.31 4.71
N ALA A 658 6.38 3.50 3.86
CA ALA A 658 6.32 2.05 3.95
C ALA A 658 7.02 1.47 5.19
N GLN A 659 8.02 2.14 5.77
CA GLN A 659 8.70 1.66 6.99
C GLN A 659 7.88 1.97 8.24
N VAL A 660 7.23 3.15 8.29
CA VAL A 660 6.27 3.52 9.33
C VAL A 660 5.09 2.53 9.34
N ARG A 661 4.47 2.28 8.17
CA ARG A 661 3.37 1.30 8.05
C ARG A 661 3.82 -0.12 8.40
N SER A 662 5.04 -0.51 8.01
CA SER A 662 5.63 -1.81 8.41
C SER A 662 6.01 -1.89 9.89
N MET A 663 6.12 -0.77 10.61
CA MET A 663 6.26 -0.76 12.07
C MET A 663 4.92 -1.01 12.75
N ALA A 664 3.86 -0.37 12.26
CA ALA A 664 2.49 -0.62 12.71
C ALA A 664 2.05 -2.07 12.50
N VAL A 665 2.29 -2.63 11.31
CA VAL A 665 1.96 -4.04 11.01
C VAL A 665 2.69 -5.00 11.94
N ARG A 666 3.97 -4.78 12.25
CA ARG A 666 4.72 -5.60 13.21
C ARG A 666 4.15 -5.56 14.63
N LYS A 667 3.41 -4.51 15.02
CA LYS A 667 2.64 -4.49 16.27
C LYS A 667 1.34 -5.29 16.15
N LEU A 668 0.64 -5.20 15.03
CA LEU A 668 -0.58 -5.98 14.76
C LEU A 668 -0.27 -7.49 14.65
N GLU A 669 0.92 -7.85 14.17
CA GLU A 669 1.41 -9.23 14.14
C GLU A 669 1.49 -9.88 15.53
N THR A 670 1.59 -9.11 16.62
CA THR A 670 1.62 -9.64 18.00
C THR A 670 0.23 -9.83 18.63
N LEU A 671 -0.87 -9.60 17.91
CA LEU A 671 -2.23 -9.73 18.45
C LEU A 671 -2.77 -11.16 18.34
N GLU A 672 -3.70 -11.53 19.22
CA GLU A 672 -4.50 -12.75 19.08
C GLU A 672 -5.62 -12.55 18.06
N ASP A 673 -6.09 -13.62 17.42
CA ASP A 673 -7.08 -13.52 16.33
C ASP A 673 -8.42 -12.92 16.77
N ASP A 674 -8.81 -13.09 18.03
CA ASP A 674 -9.96 -12.43 18.67
C ASP A 674 -9.79 -10.89 18.80
N ASP A 675 -8.55 -10.39 18.92
CA ASP A 675 -8.26 -8.95 18.86
C ASP A 675 -8.10 -8.45 17.42
N VAL A 676 -7.48 -9.23 16.52
CA VAL A 676 -7.41 -8.88 15.09
C VAL A 676 -8.82 -8.76 14.49
N LEU A 677 -9.73 -9.68 14.84
CA LEU A 677 -11.11 -9.69 14.35
C LEU A 677 -11.90 -8.43 14.77
N ARG A 678 -11.66 -7.89 15.97
CA ARG A 678 -12.28 -6.62 16.44
C ARG A 678 -11.88 -5.41 15.60
N TYR A 679 -10.66 -5.40 15.05
CA TYR A 679 -10.14 -4.29 14.24
C TYR A 679 -10.18 -4.58 12.73
N LEU A 680 -10.66 -5.77 12.32
CA LEU A 680 -10.57 -6.26 10.94
C LEU A 680 -11.24 -5.32 9.93
N LEU A 681 -12.39 -4.73 10.26
CA LEU A 681 -13.05 -3.76 9.39
C LEU A 681 -12.20 -2.51 9.17
N GLN A 682 -11.63 -1.95 10.23
CA GLN A 682 -10.77 -0.77 10.20
C GLN A 682 -9.46 -1.06 9.45
N LEU A 683 -8.90 -2.26 9.60
CA LEU A 683 -7.75 -2.74 8.83
C LEU A 683 -8.06 -2.84 7.34
N VAL A 684 -9.23 -3.39 6.96
CA VAL A 684 -9.69 -3.39 5.56
C VAL A 684 -9.90 -1.97 5.03
N GLN A 685 -10.40 -1.03 5.84
CA GLN A 685 -10.47 0.38 5.42
C GLN A 685 -9.07 0.99 5.20
N ALA A 686 -8.10 0.69 6.06
CA ALA A 686 -6.73 1.21 5.96
C ALA A 686 -5.98 0.76 4.68
N VAL A 687 -6.39 -0.35 4.05
CA VAL A 687 -5.88 -0.77 2.72
C VAL A 687 -6.15 0.29 1.63
N LYS A 688 -7.17 1.17 1.79
CA LYS A 688 -7.40 2.32 0.88
C LYS A 688 -6.24 3.33 0.87
N PHE A 689 -5.39 3.32 1.90
CA PHE A 689 -4.33 4.30 2.13
C PHE A 689 -2.91 3.78 1.85
N GLU A 690 -2.76 2.49 1.54
CA GLU A 690 -1.51 1.97 1.01
C GLU A 690 -1.12 2.71 -0.29
N PRO A 691 0.16 3.03 -0.53
CA PRO A 691 0.56 3.59 -1.83
C PRO A 691 0.41 2.55 -2.95
N TYR A 692 0.79 1.29 -2.70
CA TYR A 692 0.88 0.21 -3.69
C TYR A 692 -0.02 -0.98 -3.31
N HIS A 693 -0.24 -1.89 -4.26
CA HIS A 693 -1.01 -3.11 -4.05
C HIS A 693 -0.29 -4.13 -3.14
N ASP A 694 1.02 -4.34 -3.34
CA ASP A 694 1.90 -5.07 -2.41
C ASP A 694 2.26 -4.19 -1.21
N SER A 695 1.85 -4.59 0.00
CA SER A 695 2.14 -3.88 1.25
C SER A 695 2.20 -4.84 2.44
N ALA A 696 2.82 -4.39 3.55
CA ALA A 696 2.85 -5.14 4.79
C ALA A 696 1.43 -5.46 5.32
N LEU A 697 0.50 -4.51 5.21
CA LEU A 697 -0.89 -4.67 5.68
C LEU A 697 -1.65 -5.70 4.84
N VAL A 698 -1.52 -5.66 3.51
CA VAL A 698 -2.14 -6.63 2.60
C VAL A 698 -1.58 -8.04 2.86
N ARG A 699 -0.26 -8.18 3.07
CA ARG A 699 0.36 -9.46 3.45
C ARG A 699 -0.14 -9.95 4.80
N PHE A 700 -0.22 -9.10 5.83
CA PHE A 700 -0.72 -9.45 7.16
C PHE A 700 -2.18 -9.95 7.14
N LEU A 701 -3.07 -9.23 6.43
CA LEU A 701 -4.47 -9.63 6.29
C LEU A 701 -4.61 -10.98 5.57
N LEU A 702 -3.87 -11.19 4.49
CA LEU A 702 -3.82 -12.48 3.78
C LEU A 702 -3.38 -13.61 4.73
N LYS A 703 -2.31 -13.41 5.50
CA LYS A 703 -1.80 -14.41 6.45
C LYS A 703 -2.84 -14.80 7.50
N ARG A 704 -3.47 -13.82 8.17
CA ARG A 704 -4.46 -14.07 9.23
C ARG A 704 -5.72 -14.77 8.70
N ALA A 705 -6.20 -14.39 7.50
CA ALA A 705 -7.32 -15.05 6.84
C ALA A 705 -7.04 -16.50 6.40
N LEU A 706 -5.80 -16.82 6.06
CA LEU A 706 -5.40 -18.20 5.73
C LEU A 706 -5.19 -19.08 6.96
N ARG A 707 -4.96 -18.49 8.14
CA ARG A 707 -4.83 -19.20 9.44
C ARG A 707 -6.15 -19.41 10.18
N SER A 708 -7.15 -18.54 9.99
CA SER A 708 -8.48 -18.63 10.63
C SER A 708 -9.60 -18.56 9.59
N LYS A 709 -10.42 -19.63 9.50
CA LYS A 709 -11.65 -19.69 8.69
C LYS A 709 -12.61 -18.55 9.05
N ARG A 710 -12.68 -18.16 10.33
CA ARG A 710 -13.46 -17.01 10.81
C ARG A 710 -12.94 -15.67 10.29
N ILE A 711 -11.64 -15.37 10.42
CA ILE A 711 -11.06 -14.13 9.87
C ILE A 711 -11.21 -14.10 8.35
N GLY A 712 -10.99 -15.23 7.66
CA GLY A 712 -11.19 -15.36 6.22
C GLY A 712 -12.61 -15.05 5.76
N HIS A 713 -13.62 -15.56 6.46
CA HIS A 713 -15.03 -15.29 6.17
C HIS A 713 -15.39 -13.80 6.26
N PHE A 714 -15.01 -13.13 7.35
CA PHE A 714 -15.25 -11.70 7.51
C PHE A 714 -14.43 -10.86 6.51
N LEU A 715 -13.18 -11.24 6.23
CA LEU A 715 -12.34 -10.56 5.25
C LEU A 715 -12.96 -10.63 3.85
N PHE A 716 -13.44 -11.80 3.41
CA PHE A 716 -14.15 -11.97 2.14
C PHE A 716 -15.31 -10.97 2.00
N TRP A 717 -16.20 -10.92 3.00
CA TRP A 717 -17.40 -10.10 2.93
C TRP A 717 -17.09 -8.60 3.00
N PHE A 718 -16.12 -8.18 3.82
CA PHE A 718 -15.69 -6.77 3.84
C PHE A 718 -15.08 -6.36 2.49
N LEU A 719 -14.18 -7.17 1.92
CA LEU A 719 -13.56 -6.91 0.60
C LEU A 719 -14.59 -6.89 -0.54
N ARG A 720 -15.45 -7.92 -0.67
CA ARG A 720 -16.50 -7.98 -1.70
C ARG A 720 -17.46 -6.80 -1.61
N SER A 721 -17.82 -6.38 -0.39
CA SER A 721 -18.72 -5.24 -0.18
C SER A 721 -18.14 -3.91 -0.70
N GLU A 722 -16.82 -3.71 -0.57
CA GLU A 722 -16.12 -2.51 -1.05
C GLU A 722 -15.90 -2.54 -2.57
N ILE A 723 -15.54 -3.70 -3.13
CA ILE A 723 -15.44 -3.91 -4.59
C ILE A 723 -16.76 -3.55 -5.28
N ALA A 724 -17.90 -3.95 -4.70
CA ALA A 724 -19.22 -3.63 -5.23
C ALA A 724 -19.63 -2.15 -5.06
N GLN A 725 -18.97 -1.38 -4.19
CA GLN A 725 -19.35 0.00 -3.85
C GLN A 725 -18.41 1.08 -4.39
N SER A 726 -17.12 0.79 -4.62
CA SER A 726 -16.12 1.83 -4.89
C SER A 726 -15.12 1.47 -5.99
N MET A 727 -15.40 1.94 -7.21
CA MET A 727 -14.50 1.82 -8.37
C MET A 727 -13.07 2.36 -8.12
N HIS A 728 -12.90 3.29 -7.18
CA HIS A 728 -11.59 3.81 -6.78
C HIS A 728 -10.63 2.73 -6.22
N TYR A 729 -11.16 1.64 -5.67
CA TYR A 729 -10.39 0.64 -4.90
C TYR A 729 -10.62 -0.81 -5.35
N GLN A 730 -11.42 -1.03 -6.40
CA GLN A 730 -11.79 -2.37 -6.90
C GLN A 730 -10.57 -3.28 -7.09
N GLN A 731 -9.60 -2.89 -7.92
CA GLN A 731 -8.39 -3.68 -8.19
C GLN A 731 -7.61 -4.07 -6.92
N ARG A 732 -7.50 -3.13 -5.97
CA ARG A 732 -6.73 -3.33 -4.73
C ARG A 732 -7.38 -4.32 -3.77
N TYR A 733 -8.70 -4.25 -3.63
CA TYR A 733 -9.42 -5.24 -2.84
C TYR A 733 -9.56 -6.57 -3.56
N ALA A 734 -9.73 -6.55 -4.89
CA ALA A 734 -9.84 -7.73 -5.71
C ALA A 734 -8.56 -8.58 -5.72
N VAL A 735 -7.36 -7.99 -5.78
CA VAL A 735 -6.10 -8.77 -5.76
C VAL A 735 -5.83 -9.44 -4.42
N LEU A 736 -6.17 -8.80 -3.29
CA LEU A 736 -6.11 -9.44 -1.97
C LEU A 736 -7.17 -10.55 -1.85
N LEU A 737 -8.38 -10.30 -2.33
CA LEU A 737 -9.47 -11.28 -2.32
C LEU A 737 -9.16 -12.50 -3.19
N GLU A 738 -8.55 -12.30 -4.36
CA GLU A 738 -8.09 -13.38 -5.24
C GLU A 738 -7.00 -14.22 -4.56
N ALA A 739 -5.99 -13.57 -3.96
CA ALA A 739 -4.92 -14.26 -3.25
C ALA A 739 -5.46 -15.11 -2.09
N PHE A 740 -6.47 -14.62 -1.36
CA PHE A 740 -7.14 -15.36 -0.29
C PHE A 740 -7.98 -16.53 -0.82
N LEU A 741 -8.84 -16.31 -1.82
CA LEU A 741 -9.71 -17.34 -2.40
C LEU A 741 -8.90 -18.49 -3.03
N ARG A 742 -7.74 -18.17 -3.62
CA ARG A 742 -6.74 -19.14 -4.09
C ARG A 742 -5.99 -19.89 -2.96
N GLY A 743 -6.50 -19.85 -1.72
CA GLY A 743 -5.91 -20.50 -0.54
C GLY A 743 -6.87 -20.85 0.60
N CYS A 744 -8.17 -20.54 0.49
CA CYS A 744 -9.14 -20.75 1.58
C CYS A 744 -9.72 -22.19 1.68
N GLY A 745 -9.24 -23.12 0.86
CA GLY A 745 -9.82 -24.47 0.74
C GLY A 745 -11.10 -24.50 -0.10
N GLU A 746 -11.45 -25.69 -0.61
CA GLU A 746 -12.63 -25.90 -1.47
C GLU A 746 -13.93 -25.80 -0.66
N ASP A 747 -13.94 -26.26 0.59
CA ASP A 747 -15.06 -26.09 1.55
C ASP A 747 -15.56 -24.63 1.59
N MET A 748 -14.64 -23.70 1.86
CA MET A 748 -14.98 -22.29 1.98
C MET A 748 -15.32 -21.64 0.63
N LEU A 749 -14.72 -22.10 -0.48
CA LEU A 749 -15.09 -21.64 -1.83
C LEU A 749 -16.56 -22.01 -2.15
N GLN A 750 -16.97 -23.24 -1.86
CA GLN A 750 -18.35 -23.67 -2.06
C GLN A 750 -19.33 -22.90 -1.17
N ASP A 751 -18.94 -22.58 0.06
CA ASP A 751 -19.78 -21.77 0.95
C ASP A 751 -19.89 -20.30 0.53
N PHE A 752 -18.79 -19.65 0.14
CA PHE A 752 -18.85 -18.32 -0.46
C PHE A 752 -19.74 -18.31 -1.70
N ARG A 753 -19.65 -19.35 -2.55
CA ARG A 753 -20.54 -19.50 -3.70
C ARG A 753 -22.01 -19.53 -3.29
N LYS A 754 -22.42 -20.42 -2.39
CA LYS A 754 -23.81 -20.53 -1.88
C LYS A 754 -24.29 -19.19 -1.30
N GLN A 755 -23.46 -18.53 -0.50
CA GLN A 755 -23.78 -17.27 0.17
C GLN A 755 -23.89 -16.10 -0.83
N VAL A 756 -23.05 -16.05 -1.87
CA VAL A 756 -23.10 -15.05 -2.95
C VAL A 756 -24.34 -15.27 -3.83
N GLU A 757 -24.59 -16.50 -4.29
CA GLU A 757 -25.78 -16.83 -5.10
C GLU A 757 -27.09 -16.43 -4.37
N MET A 758 -27.19 -16.73 -3.07
CA MET A 758 -28.33 -16.32 -2.23
C MET A 758 -28.41 -14.80 -2.05
N THR A 759 -27.28 -14.13 -1.81
CA THR A 759 -27.23 -12.66 -1.63
C THR A 759 -27.65 -11.93 -2.90
N GLU A 760 -27.25 -12.41 -4.08
CA GLU A 760 -27.61 -11.82 -5.36
C GLU A 760 -29.08 -12.08 -5.72
N GLY A 761 -29.61 -13.26 -5.38
CA GLY A 761 -31.04 -13.54 -5.46
C GLY A 761 -31.88 -12.58 -4.61
N LEU A 762 -31.51 -12.37 -3.34
CA LEU A 762 -32.16 -11.41 -2.45
C LEU A 762 -32.04 -9.96 -2.96
N GLN A 763 -30.87 -9.56 -3.49
CA GLN A 763 -30.70 -8.24 -4.10
C GLN A 763 -31.58 -8.06 -5.34
N LYS A 764 -31.71 -9.08 -6.20
CA LYS A 764 -32.58 -9.04 -7.38
C LYS A 764 -34.04 -8.82 -6.98
N VAL A 765 -34.58 -9.65 -6.09
CA VAL A 765 -35.96 -9.50 -5.59
C VAL A 765 -36.17 -8.13 -4.95
N THR A 766 -35.18 -7.64 -4.18
CA THR A 766 -35.24 -6.30 -3.56
C THR A 766 -35.26 -5.17 -4.60
N ARG A 767 -34.56 -5.30 -5.74
CA ARG A 767 -34.61 -4.32 -6.85
C ARG A 767 -35.98 -4.35 -7.54
N GLU A 768 -36.51 -5.54 -7.81
CA GLU A 768 -37.82 -5.74 -8.45
C GLU A 768 -38.96 -5.18 -7.58
N MET A 769 -38.95 -5.44 -6.27
CA MET A 769 -39.90 -4.86 -5.31
C MET A 769 -39.84 -3.32 -5.27
N LYS A 770 -38.64 -2.73 -5.39
CA LYS A 770 -38.46 -1.27 -5.41
C LYS A 770 -39.00 -0.66 -6.71
N ALA A 771 -38.79 -1.30 -7.86
CA ALA A 771 -39.35 -0.86 -9.14
C ALA A 771 -40.88 -0.86 -9.11
N MET A 772 -41.51 -2.00 -8.78
CA MET A 772 -42.98 -2.13 -8.67
C MET A 772 -43.63 -1.17 -7.65
N SER A 773 -42.85 -0.70 -6.67
CA SER A 773 -43.30 0.30 -5.70
C SER A 773 -43.24 1.73 -6.25
N ALA A 774 -42.26 2.05 -7.09
CA ALA A 774 -42.17 3.34 -7.79
C ALA A 774 -43.31 3.49 -8.81
N ASP A 775 -43.57 2.46 -9.63
CA ASP A 775 -44.63 2.47 -10.64
C ASP A 775 -46.02 2.79 -10.03
N LYS A 776 -46.29 2.31 -8.81
CA LYS A 776 -47.54 2.61 -8.08
C LYS A 776 -47.64 4.06 -7.59
N CYS A 777 -46.51 4.72 -7.29
CA CYS A 777 -46.50 6.14 -6.95
C CYS A 777 -46.80 7.01 -8.18
N ASP A 778 -46.26 6.67 -9.35
CA ASP A 778 -46.50 7.44 -10.57
C ASP A 778 -47.95 7.28 -11.08
N ILE A 779 -48.54 6.08 -10.95
CA ILE A 779 -49.96 5.84 -11.27
C ILE A 779 -50.88 6.65 -10.34
N THR A 780 -50.58 6.75 -9.04
CA THR A 780 -51.38 7.56 -8.11
C THR A 780 -51.20 9.06 -8.34
N ALA A 781 -50.02 9.52 -8.74
CA ALA A 781 -49.76 10.91 -9.10
C ALA A 781 -50.56 11.41 -10.32
N GLN A 782 -50.98 10.51 -11.22
CA GLN A 782 -51.87 10.85 -12.35
C GLN A 782 -53.37 10.65 -12.04
N GLY A 783 -53.71 9.87 -11.00
CA GLY A 783 -55.11 9.61 -10.62
C GLY A 783 -55.79 10.71 -9.80
N GLU A 784 -55.04 11.42 -8.94
CA GLU A 784 -55.63 12.31 -7.93
C GLU A 784 -55.89 13.76 -8.41
N ARG A 785 -56.74 13.90 -9.42
CA ARG A 785 -57.44 15.18 -9.72
C ARG A 785 -58.95 15.08 -9.48
N GLY A 786 -59.35 14.91 -8.21
CA GLY A 786 -60.69 15.34 -7.77
C GLY A 786 -61.49 14.39 -6.88
N ALA A 787 -61.10 14.24 -5.61
CA ALA A 787 -62.06 13.96 -4.52
C ALA A 787 -61.43 14.32 -3.16
N ALA A 788 -61.91 15.38 -2.50
CA ALA A 788 -61.45 15.71 -1.14
C ALA A 788 -62.21 14.88 -0.09
N ARG A 789 -61.51 14.07 0.70
CA ARG A 789 -62.00 13.49 1.96
C ARG A 789 -60.91 13.52 3.06
N PRO A 790 -61.29 13.57 4.35
CA PRO A 790 -60.40 13.98 5.43
C PRO A 790 -59.49 12.85 5.94
N ALA A 791 -58.35 13.26 6.54
CA ALA A 791 -57.37 12.34 7.11
C ALA A 791 -57.83 11.72 8.45
N PRO A 792 -57.55 10.43 8.70
CA PRO A 792 -57.64 9.82 10.03
C PRO A 792 -56.40 10.16 10.88
N PRO A 793 -56.51 10.25 12.22
CA PRO A 793 -55.40 10.60 13.10
C PRO A 793 -54.53 9.40 13.54
N GLY A 794 -53.24 9.66 13.78
CA GLY A 794 -52.48 8.95 14.82
C GLY A 794 -51.85 7.60 14.47
N GLY A 795 -50.91 7.56 13.53
CA GLY A 795 -50.01 6.41 13.33
C GLY A 795 -48.53 6.80 13.32
N ARG A 796 -47.81 6.67 14.44
CA ARG A 796 -46.36 6.88 14.48
C ARG A 796 -45.61 5.67 13.93
N LEU A 797 -45.24 5.69 12.64
CA LEU A 797 -44.15 4.83 12.16
C LEU A 797 -42.82 5.32 12.76
N LEU A 798 -42.30 4.58 13.74
CA LEU A 798 -40.94 4.73 14.23
C LEU A 798 -39.98 4.19 13.17
N TRP A 799 -39.21 5.08 12.55
CA TRP A 799 -38.08 4.69 11.70
C TRP A 799 -36.98 4.09 12.56
N VAL A 800 -36.97 2.76 12.68
CA VAL A 800 -35.85 2.02 13.27
C VAL A 800 -34.64 2.15 12.34
N THR A 801 -33.79 3.12 12.64
CA THR A 801 -32.47 3.23 12.01
C THR A 801 -31.60 2.09 12.52
N ALA A 802 -31.14 1.24 11.60
CA ALA A 802 -30.21 0.16 11.92
C ALA A 802 -28.85 0.77 12.33
N ARG A 803 -28.65 0.98 13.63
CA ARG A 803 -27.32 1.17 14.19
C ARG A 803 -26.62 -0.19 14.22
N SER A 804 -25.47 -0.29 13.57
CA SER A 804 -24.52 -1.36 13.87
C SER A 804 -24.17 -1.32 15.37
N PRO A 805 -24.16 -2.45 16.08
CA PRO A 805 -23.46 -2.54 17.36
C PRO A 805 -21.96 -2.28 17.14
N GLY A 806 -21.32 -1.64 18.12
CA GLY A 806 -19.87 -1.52 18.25
C GLY A 806 -19.43 -1.94 19.64
#